data_AF-A0A1H2V4G5-F1
#
_entry.id   AF-A0A1H2V4G5-F1
#
_cell.length_a   1.000
_cell.length_b   1.000
_cell.length_c   1.000
_cell.angle_alpha   90.00
_cell.angle_beta   90.00
_cell.angle_gamma   90.00
#
_symmetry.space_group_name_H-M   'P 1'
#
loop_
_entity.id
_entity.type
_entity.pdbx_description
1 polymer ?
#
loop_
_entity_poly.entity_id
_entity_poly.type
_entity_poly.pdbx_seq_one_letter_code
_entity_poly.pdbx_strand_id
1 'polypeptide(L)'
;MRRVMEIDTPLGEDVLLFHKMTAREELGRLSEFQIDLLSDRGDIKLDDILAKNVTVKLELPENKVRFFNGYVTRFSQVGIHGHYHLYHATVRPWLWFLTRTSDCRIFQNMTVPDIIQQVFDDHPQLVNVKKELTGTYRTYEYCVQYRETDFNFVSRLMEQEGIYYYFKHAEGRHTLILADSYAAHASFDGFAELPFVTHERAARMEQNSITQWNFSREIQPGRYVMDDYDFKKPSVELQAKAKVNRQHDLADYEMYDYPGEYVTTSEGNEYVRIRIEELHSQFEQANGSATARGICNGYLFKLAGHPRSDQNREYLVTSTVHQLEYNEYEAIDSTGSNYNCNFTVLNSREPFRLQRITPKPFVQGPQTAVVVGPSGDEIYTDQYGRVKVQFHWDRRGEKNENSSCWMRVSHPWAGKNWGMVAIPRIGQEVIVDFLEGDPDQPIITGRVYNAEQMPPNELPGSGMMSGMKSNSTPGGGGYNEISADDTKGKEKITIHSQHDMTSTIENDLSMIVVGGNEVRTIQAGTQTITVKGDVSLTVQAGNETRTIESGTQTITVKGNASLIVQSGDRIVDVTGNYKCDTTNEINLQAPSKIKLTCVGSSITMEPDKITLTAGSGASLTLDKNANMGSFSGSHVLLDGNATMSSRGKSELVAPQSTLTGGGSTVVADASGVAVNGKFINLNC
;
A
#
# COMPACT_ATOMS: atom_id res chain seq x y z
N MET A 1 -34.75 -0.56 63.78
CA MET A 1 -36.03 0.06 63.32
C MET A 1 -35.89 0.18 61.80
N ARG A 2 -36.85 -0.30 61.01
CA ARG A 2 -36.72 -0.28 59.53
C ARG A 2 -36.81 1.16 59.04
N ARG A 3 -35.76 1.65 58.38
CA ARG A 3 -35.71 3.03 57.85
C ARG A 3 -36.24 3.05 56.42
N VAL A 4 -36.94 4.13 56.05
CA VAL A 4 -37.51 4.31 54.70
C VAL A 4 -36.41 4.53 53.64
N MET A 5 -35.27 5.06 54.08
CA MET A 5 -34.05 5.24 53.30
C MET A 5 -32.84 4.84 54.14
N GLU A 6 -31.97 4.00 53.60
CA GLU A 6 -30.75 3.55 54.27
C GLU A 6 -29.63 3.30 53.26
N ILE A 7 -28.39 3.17 53.75
CA ILE A 7 -27.23 2.85 52.92
C ILE A 7 -26.44 1.70 53.52
N ASP A 8 -26.13 0.72 52.68
CA ASP A 8 -25.19 -0.34 52.99
C ASP A 8 -23.78 0.05 52.56
N THR A 9 -22.83 -0.05 53.48
CA THR A 9 -21.41 0.24 53.23
C THR A 9 -20.54 -0.88 53.79
N PRO A 10 -19.30 -1.06 53.28
CA PRO A 10 -18.37 -2.06 53.78
C PRO A 10 -17.85 -1.76 55.20
N LEU A 11 -18.11 -0.58 55.76
CA LEU A 11 -17.61 -0.17 57.08
C LEU A 11 -18.40 -0.79 58.24
N GLY A 12 -19.49 -1.49 57.94
CA GLY A 12 -20.39 -2.10 58.92
C GLY A 12 -21.71 -1.32 59.08
N GLU A 13 -22.66 -1.94 59.78
CA GLU A 13 -23.96 -1.35 60.06
C GLU A 13 -23.82 -0.08 60.91
N ASP A 14 -24.66 0.91 60.61
CA ASP A 14 -24.78 2.19 61.33
C ASP A 14 -23.49 3.03 61.47
N VAL A 15 -22.40 2.68 60.78
CA VAL A 15 -21.19 3.54 60.74
C VAL A 15 -21.41 4.78 59.87
N LEU A 16 -22.12 4.63 58.75
CA LEU A 16 -22.54 5.72 57.88
C LEU A 16 -24.04 5.66 57.69
N LEU A 17 -24.72 6.74 58.07
CA LEU A 17 -26.16 6.89 57.98
C LEU A 17 -26.52 7.73 56.75
N PHE A 18 -27.48 7.28 55.97
CA PHE A 18 -27.97 8.00 54.79
C PHE A 18 -28.69 9.29 55.22
N HIS A 19 -28.27 10.47 54.75
CA HIS A 19 -29.00 11.73 55.02
C HIS A 19 -29.67 12.29 53.78
N LYS A 20 -28.91 12.49 52.70
CA LYS A 20 -29.43 13.09 51.47
C LYS A 20 -28.76 12.47 50.25
N MET A 21 -29.48 12.39 49.14
CA MET A 21 -28.88 12.02 47.85
C MET A 21 -29.49 12.77 46.68
N THR A 22 -28.63 13.21 45.77
CA THR A 22 -29.00 13.55 44.40
C THR A 22 -28.44 12.50 43.46
N ALA A 23 -29.31 11.72 42.83
CA ALA A 23 -28.92 10.67 41.88
C ALA A 23 -29.31 11.06 40.45
N ARG A 24 -28.31 11.15 39.57
CA ARG A 24 -28.46 11.50 38.16
C ARG A 24 -28.17 10.29 37.29
N GLU A 25 -29.08 10.00 36.37
CA GLU A 25 -28.94 8.92 35.40
C GLU A 25 -29.46 9.39 34.03
N GLU A 26 -28.85 8.89 32.96
CA GLU A 26 -29.24 9.17 31.58
C GLU A 26 -28.86 7.98 30.69
N LEU A 27 -29.67 7.68 29.68
CA LEU A 27 -29.36 6.62 28.73
C LEU A 27 -28.02 6.88 28.03
N GLY A 28 -27.16 5.85 28.06
CA GLY A 28 -25.81 5.84 27.49
C GLY A 28 -24.83 6.78 28.16
N ARG A 29 -25.10 7.23 29.39
CA ARG A 29 -24.18 8.05 30.19
C ARG A 29 -23.91 7.40 31.55
N LEU A 30 -22.78 7.76 32.16
CA LEU A 30 -22.41 7.31 33.49
C LEU A 30 -23.34 7.94 34.53
N SER A 31 -24.01 7.12 35.33
CA SER A 31 -24.75 7.61 36.48
C SER A 31 -23.82 8.21 37.54
N GLU A 32 -24.32 9.21 38.27
CA GLU A 32 -23.63 9.83 39.40
C GLU A 32 -24.60 10.01 40.56
N PHE A 33 -24.25 9.46 41.72
CA PHE A 33 -24.99 9.67 42.96
C PHE A 33 -24.13 10.47 43.92
N GLN A 34 -24.59 11.67 44.26
CA GLN A 34 -23.99 12.52 45.29
C GLN A 34 -24.75 12.27 46.59
N ILE A 35 -24.06 11.72 47.59
CA ILE A 35 -24.68 11.24 48.83
C ILE A 35 -24.05 11.93 50.04
N ASP A 36 -24.91 12.49 50.87
CA ASP A 36 -24.56 13.05 52.17
C ASP A 36 -24.83 11.99 53.23
N LEU A 37 -23.82 11.77 54.07
CA LEU A 37 -23.75 10.69 55.03
C LEU A 37 -23.41 11.24 56.41
N LEU A 38 -24.07 10.74 57.45
CA LEU A 38 -23.84 11.13 58.84
C LEU A 38 -23.13 10.00 59.59
N SER A 39 -22.23 10.34 60.51
CA SER A 39 -21.57 9.36 61.38
C SER A 39 -21.28 9.96 62.75
N ASP A 40 -21.35 9.15 63.80
CA ASP A 40 -20.80 9.52 65.12
C ASP A 40 -19.27 9.56 65.10
N ARG A 41 -18.63 8.97 64.08
CA ARG A 41 -17.17 8.91 63.94
C ARG A 41 -16.66 10.06 63.10
N GLY A 42 -15.77 10.88 63.67
CA GLY A 42 -15.08 11.95 62.97
C GLY A 42 -13.75 11.52 62.34
N ASP A 43 -13.38 10.26 62.46
CA ASP A 43 -12.06 9.70 62.14
C ASP A 43 -12.11 8.55 61.13
N ILE A 44 -13.21 8.43 60.36
CA ILE A 44 -13.33 7.43 59.29
C ILE A 44 -12.17 7.58 58.31
N LYS A 45 -11.39 6.51 58.14
CA LYS A 45 -10.32 6.46 57.14
C LYS A 45 -10.94 6.39 55.75
N LEU A 46 -10.64 7.40 54.93
CA LEU A 46 -11.27 7.52 53.60
C LEU A 46 -10.91 6.34 52.67
N ASP A 47 -9.71 5.78 52.81
CA ASP A 47 -9.25 4.63 52.02
C ASP A 47 -10.02 3.34 52.29
N ASP A 48 -10.67 3.22 53.46
CA ASP A 48 -11.45 2.02 53.81
C ASP A 48 -12.77 1.94 53.00
N ILE A 49 -13.22 3.06 52.43
CA ILE A 49 -14.47 3.16 51.64
C ILE A 49 -14.24 3.52 50.17
N LEU A 50 -13.13 4.17 49.81
CA LEU A 50 -12.80 4.47 48.41
C LEU A 50 -12.73 3.18 47.57
N ALA A 51 -13.28 3.26 46.35
CA ALA A 51 -13.43 2.16 45.41
C ALA A 51 -14.23 0.95 45.92
N LYS A 52 -14.93 1.07 47.05
CA LYS A 52 -15.81 0.02 47.55
C LYS A 52 -17.22 0.18 47.00
N ASN A 53 -17.90 -0.96 46.85
CA ASN A 53 -19.29 -1.00 46.43
C ASN A 53 -20.21 -0.59 47.60
N VAL A 54 -21.19 0.26 47.32
CA VAL A 54 -22.19 0.74 48.28
C VAL A 54 -23.58 0.71 47.64
N THR A 55 -24.61 0.54 48.48
CA THR A 55 -26.00 0.46 48.01
C THR A 55 -26.90 1.35 48.85
N VAL A 56 -27.57 2.32 48.23
CA VAL A 56 -28.68 3.04 48.86
C VAL A 56 -29.98 2.27 48.62
N LYS A 57 -30.75 2.05 49.67
CA LYS A 57 -32.05 1.38 49.67
C LYS A 57 -33.15 2.41 49.84
N LEU A 58 -34.15 2.36 48.98
CA LEU A 58 -35.35 3.19 49.04
C LEU A 58 -36.57 2.27 49.15
N GLU A 59 -37.35 2.44 50.21
CA GLU A 59 -38.58 1.67 50.40
C GLU A 59 -39.63 2.02 49.35
N LEU A 60 -40.28 0.98 48.82
CA LEU A 60 -41.41 1.05 47.91
C LEU A 60 -42.67 0.51 48.60
N PRO A 61 -43.88 0.74 48.03
CA PRO A 61 -45.09 0.09 48.51
C PRO A 61 -44.96 -1.45 48.57
N GLU A 62 -45.83 -2.10 49.35
CA GLU A 62 -45.87 -3.56 49.50
C GLU A 62 -44.55 -4.17 50.02
N ASN A 63 -43.80 -3.44 50.85
CA ASN A 63 -42.52 -3.86 51.44
C ASN A 63 -41.40 -4.13 50.43
N LYS A 64 -41.53 -3.71 49.17
CA LYS A 64 -40.47 -3.82 48.16
C LYS A 64 -39.39 -2.75 48.39
N VAL A 65 -38.21 -2.96 47.81
CA VAL A 65 -37.06 -2.04 47.93
C VAL A 65 -36.49 -1.75 46.55
N ARG A 66 -36.22 -0.47 46.28
CA ARG A 66 -35.42 -0.02 45.15
C ARG A 66 -33.98 0.20 45.59
N PHE A 67 -33.03 -0.20 44.76
CA PHE A 67 -31.61 -0.06 45.02
C PHE A 67 -30.99 1.00 44.11
N PHE A 68 -30.05 1.77 44.65
CA PHE A 68 -29.09 2.56 43.89
C PHE A 68 -27.69 2.06 44.27
N ASN A 69 -27.06 1.35 43.36
CA ASN A 69 -25.80 0.65 43.61
C ASN A 69 -24.66 1.21 42.75
N GLY A 70 -23.48 1.35 43.34
CA GLY A 70 -22.28 1.75 42.61
C GLY A 70 -21.03 1.67 43.49
N TYR A 71 -19.94 2.26 43.00
CA TYR A 71 -18.66 2.34 43.71
C TYR A 71 -18.37 3.77 44.15
N VAL A 72 -17.82 3.93 45.35
CA VAL A 72 -17.41 5.23 45.87
C VAL A 72 -16.15 5.71 45.13
N THR A 73 -16.30 6.69 44.25
CA THR A 73 -15.20 7.25 43.44
C THR A 73 -14.56 8.49 44.07
N ARG A 74 -15.25 9.12 45.02
CA ARG A 74 -14.76 10.22 45.83
C ARG A 74 -15.43 10.17 47.19
N PHE A 75 -14.66 10.41 48.25
CA PHE A 75 -15.17 10.46 49.62
C PHE A 75 -14.47 11.61 50.37
N SER A 76 -15.23 12.40 51.12
CA SER A 76 -14.69 13.53 51.88
C SER A 76 -15.44 13.77 53.17
N GLN A 77 -14.74 14.20 54.21
CA GLN A 77 -15.34 14.75 55.43
C GLN A 77 -15.54 16.26 55.23
N VAL A 78 -16.74 16.75 55.49
CA VAL A 78 -17.17 18.09 55.07
C VAL A 78 -17.39 19.01 56.26
N GLY A 79 -17.85 18.45 57.39
CA GLY A 79 -18.11 19.22 58.59
C GLY A 79 -18.92 18.45 59.62
N ILE A 80 -19.80 19.17 60.31
CA ILE A 80 -20.69 18.66 61.35
C ILE A 80 -22.13 19.06 60.98
N HIS A 81 -23.08 18.16 61.19
CA HIS A 81 -24.52 18.39 61.08
C HIS A 81 -25.18 17.90 62.37
N GLY A 82 -25.72 18.85 63.15
CA GLY A 82 -26.11 18.65 64.54
C GLY A 82 -25.01 17.98 65.38
N HIS A 83 -25.23 16.75 65.86
CA HIS A 83 -24.23 15.99 66.64
C HIS A 83 -23.40 15.00 65.81
N TYR A 84 -23.70 14.83 64.53
CA TYR A 84 -22.98 13.92 63.63
C TYR A 84 -21.88 14.63 62.83
N HIS A 85 -20.85 13.87 62.45
CA HIS A 85 -19.91 14.25 61.41
C HIS A 85 -20.52 14.01 60.04
N LEU A 86 -20.43 15.03 59.17
CA LEU A 86 -20.96 15.00 57.81
C LEU A 86 -19.87 14.56 56.82
N TYR A 87 -20.19 13.55 56.03
CA TYR A 87 -19.37 13.03 54.93
C TYR A 87 -20.11 13.16 53.60
N HIS A 88 -19.37 13.38 52.51
CA HIS A 88 -19.87 13.34 51.14
C HIS A 88 -19.24 12.18 50.38
N ALA A 89 -20.07 11.39 49.71
CA ALA A 89 -19.67 10.34 48.79
C ALA A 89 -20.16 10.67 47.37
N THR A 90 -19.27 10.55 46.38
CA THR A 90 -19.67 10.44 44.97
C THR A 90 -19.60 8.97 44.58
N VAL A 91 -20.73 8.42 44.16
CA VAL A 91 -20.88 7.03 43.77
C VAL A 91 -21.17 6.95 42.27
N ARG A 92 -20.44 6.09 41.56
CA ARG A 92 -20.55 5.91 40.10
C ARG A 92 -20.49 4.42 39.72
N PRO A 93 -20.99 4.03 38.54
CA PRO A 93 -21.00 2.64 38.11
C PRO A 93 -19.57 2.15 37.80
N TRP A 94 -19.39 0.82 37.71
CA TRP A 94 -18.10 0.19 37.42
C TRP A 94 -17.49 0.71 36.11
N LEU A 95 -18.34 1.04 35.13
CA LEU A 95 -17.92 1.56 33.82
C LEU A 95 -17.10 2.86 33.95
N TRP A 96 -17.27 3.64 35.04
CA TRP A 96 -16.48 4.84 35.29
C TRP A 96 -14.99 4.54 35.48
N PHE A 97 -14.60 3.37 36.00
CA PHE A 97 -13.19 3.05 36.20
C PHE A 97 -12.42 3.00 34.89
N LEU A 98 -13.09 2.76 33.75
CA LEU A 98 -12.49 2.80 32.42
C LEU A 98 -12.08 4.23 31.99
N THR A 99 -12.47 5.27 32.74
CA THR A 99 -11.95 6.64 32.59
C THR A 99 -10.58 6.84 33.26
N ARG A 100 -10.06 5.83 33.97
CA ARG A 100 -8.77 5.84 34.70
C ARG A 100 -7.70 5.00 34.02
N THR A 101 -8.01 4.47 32.84
CA THR A 101 -7.12 3.66 32.01
C THR A 101 -7.23 4.15 30.57
N SER A 102 -6.12 4.08 29.84
CA SER A 102 -5.99 4.52 28.44
C SER A 102 -4.94 3.66 27.76
N ASP A 103 -5.18 3.32 26.50
CA ASP A 103 -4.28 2.47 25.71
C ASP A 103 -4.15 2.96 24.26
N CYS A 104 -3.18 2.39 23.55
CA CYS A 104 -3.14 2.39 22.09
C CYS A 104 -3.22 0.93 21.62
N ARG A 105 -4.33 0.53 21.00
CA ARG A 105 -4.62 -0.87 20.68
C ARG A 105 -5.32 -1.00 19.34
N ILE A 106 -4.95 -2.03 18.60
CA ILE A 106 -5.56 -2.41 17.33
C ILE A 106 -6.50 -3.60 17.56
N PHE A 107 -7.69 -3.52 16.97
CA PHE A 107 -8.69 -4.59 16.89
C PHE A 107 -8.94 -4.91 15.42
N GLN A 108 -8.95 -6.20 15.07
CA GLN A 108 -9.07 -6.64 13.68
C GLN A 108 -10.09 -7.75 13.52
N ASN A 109 -10.91 -7.64 12.48
CA ASN A 109 -11.93 -8.62 12.10
C ASN A 109 -12.92 -8.92 13.23
N MET A 110 -13.38 -7.86 13.92
CA MET A 110 -14.30 -7.96 15.05
C MET A 110 -15.51 -7.05 14.87
N THR A 111 -16.65 -7.42 15.46
CA THR A 111 -17.79 -6.53 15.57
C THR A 111 -17.60 -5.59 16.76
N VAL A 112 -18.25 -4.41 16.75
CA VAL A 112 -18.18 -3.46 17.88
C VAL A 112 -18.62 -4.09 19.21
N PRO A 113 -19.71 -4.88 19.29
CA PRO A 113 -20.05 -5.60 20.52
C PRO A 113 -18.97 -6.57 21.02
N ASP A 114 -18.17 -7.15 20.13
CA ASP A 114 -17.04 -8.01 20.50
C ASP A 114 -15.83 -7.20 20.97
N ILE A 115 -15.54 -6.07 20.31
CA ILE A 115 -14.49 -5.13 20.72
C ILE A 115 -14.78 -4.61 22.13
N ILE A 116 -16.02 -4.14 22.37
CA ILE A 116 -16.46 -3.65 23.69
C ILE A 116 -16.30 -4.74 24.75
N GLN A 117 -16.68 -5.99 24.42
CA GLN A 117 -16.51 -7.10 25.35
C GLN A 117 -15.04 -7.37 25.66
N GLN A 118 -14.17 -7.36 24.64
CA GLN A 118 -12.75 -7.59 24.83
C GLN A 118 -12.08 -6.50 25.68
N VAL A 119 -12.55 -5.24 25.61
CA VAL A 119 -12.13 -4.16 26.51
C VAL A 119 -12.62 -4.43 27.93
N PHE A 120 -13.86 -4.90 28.09
CA PHE A 120 -14.40 -5.25 29.40
C PHE A 120 -13.67 -6.44 30.03
N ASP A 121 -13.26 -7.43 29.23
CA ASP A 121 -12.55 -8.62 29.71
C ASP A 121 -11.18 -8.31 30.34
N ASP A 122 -10.60 -7.13 30.08
CA ASP A 122 -9.40 -6.63 30.76
C ASP A 122 -9.69 -6.21 32.24
N HIS A 123 -10.96 -6.19 32.67
CA HIS A 123 -11.44 -5.78 34.02
C HIS A 123 -12.42 -6.77 34.68
N PRO A 124 -12.10 -8.08 34.76
CA PRO A 124 -13.06 -9.14 35.11
C PRO A 124 -13.66 -9.02 36.53
N GLN A 125 -12.98 -8.33 37.44
CA GLN A 125 -13.41 -8.12 38.83
C GLN A 125 -14.49 -7.03 39.00
N LEU A 126 -14.70 -6.20 37.98
CA LEU A 126 -15.65 -5.08 38.00
C LEU A 126 -16.86 -5.33 37.11
N VAL A 127 -16.66 -6.04 36.01
CA VAL A 127 -17.62 -6.13 34.91
C VAL A 127 -18.84 -6.96 35.27
N ASN A 128 -20.00 -6.35 35.05
CA ASN A 128 -21.30 -7.02 35.06
C ASN A 128 -22.12 -6.38 33.93
N VAL A 129 -22.20 -7.08 32.81
CA VAL A 129 -22.81 -6.60 31.57
C VAL A 129 -23.76 -7.65 30.98
N LYS A 130 -24.85 -7.19 30.37
CA LYS A 130 -25.76 -8.01 29.56
C LYS A 130 -25.98 -7.33 28.22
N LYS A 131 -25.84 -8.09 27.13
CA LYS A 131 -26.11 -7.61 25.77
C LYS A 131 -27.56 -7.94 25.42
N GLU A 132 -28.40 -6.93 25.30
CA GLU A 132 -29.80 -7.01 24.82
C GLU A 132 -29.89 -6.33 23.45
N LEU A 133 -29.01 -6.75 22.54
CA LEU A 133 -28.88 -6.19 21.20
C LEU A 133 -29.70 -7.02 20.21
N THR A 134 -30.40 -6.35 19.31
CA THR A 134 -31.30 -6.96 18.31
C THR A 134 -30.86 -6.70 16.87
N GLY A 135 -29.98 -5.72 16.66
CA GLY A 135 -29.40 -5.36 15.38
C GLY A 135 -28.30 -6.32 14.93
N THR A 136 -27.90 -6.17 13.67
CA THR A 136 -26.74 -6.84 13.09
C THR A 136 -25.61 -5.82 12.94
N TYR A 137 -24.42 -6.15 13.43
CA TYR A 137 -23.27 -5.26 13.43
C TYR A 137 -22.24 -5.70 12.39
N ARG A 138 -21.65 -4.73 11.68
CA ARG A 138 -20.60 -5.04 10.72
C ARG A 138 -19.34 -5.54 11.43
N THR A 139 -18.55 -6.31 10.70
CA THR A 139 -17.20 -6.70 11.13
C THR A 139 -16.21 -5.65 10.64
N TYR A 140 -15.51 -5.00 11.55
CA TYR A 140 -14.45 -4.05 11.23
C TYR A 140 -13.19 -4.81 10.83
N GLU A 141 -12.65 -4.55 9.63
CA GLU A 141 -11.33 -5.07 9.23
C GLU A 141 -10.23 -4.52 10.15
N TYR A 142 -10.39 -3.25 10.57
CA TYR A 142 -9.43 -2.51 11.38
C TYR A 142 -10.15 -1.44 12.21
N CYS A 143 -9.91 -1.43 13.52
CA CYS A 143 -10.41 -0.42 14.45
C CYS A 143 -9.37 -0.18 15.55
N VAL A 144 -9.08 1.07 15.85
CA VAL A 144 -7.95 1.48 16.68
C VAL A 144 -8.45 2.32 17.84
N GLN A 145 -8.13 1.89 19.06
CA GLN A 145 -8.11 2.75 20.22
C GLN A 145 -6.82 3.54 20.19
N TYR A 146 -6.86 4.86 20.04
CA TYR A 146 -5.66 5.68 19.89
C TYR A 146 -5.63 6.85 20.88
N ARG A 147 -4.73 6.77 21.87
CA ARG A 147 -4.49 7.83 22.87
C ARG A 147 -5.76 8.33 23.57
N GLU A 148 -6.68 7.42 23.83
CA GLU A 148 -7.96 7.68 24.48
C GLU A 148 -8.20 6.69 25.62
N THR A 149 -9.01 7.09 26.61
CA THR A 149 -9.38 6.19 27.71
C THR A 149 -10.25 5.04 27.21
N ASP A 150 -10.21 3.91 27.90
CA ASP A 150 -11.03 2.74 27.54
C ASP A 150 -12.53 3.10 27.53
N PHE A 151 -12.96 4.00 28.42
CA PHE A 151 -14.33 4.51 28.46
C PHE A 151 -14.70 5.33 27.22
N ASN A 152 -13.82 6.25 26.80
CA ASN A 152 -14.01 7.06 25.61
C ASN A 152 -14.12 6.18 24.36
N PHE A 153 -13.23 5.19 24.25
CA PHE A 153 -13.22 4.25 23.13
C PHE A 153 -14.53 3.46 23.02
N VAL A 154 -14.98 2.80 24.10
CA VAL A 154 -16.24 2.04 24.04
C VAL A 154 -17.44 2.96 23.83
N SER A 155 -17.43 4.17 24.39
CA SER A 155 -18.55 5.12 24.28
C SER A 155 -18.69 5.66 22.86
N ARG A 156 -17.61 6.09 22.19
CA ARG A 156 -17.68 6.56 20.79
C ARG A 156 -18.10 5.45 19.83
N LEU A 157 -17.69 4.20 20.08
CA LEU A 157 -18.10 3.05 19.26
C LEU A 157 -19.59 2.75 19.44
N MET A 158 -20.10 2.82 20.67
CA MET A 158 -21.53 2.69 20.94
C MET A 158 -22.33 3.80 20.24
N GLU A 159 -21.89 5.05 20.36
CA GLU A 159 -22.50 6.21 19.68
C GLU A 159 -22.45 6.07 18.14
N GLN A 160 -21.40 5.46 17.60
CA GLN A 160 -21.27 5.20 16.17
C GLN A 160 -22.25 4.14 15.69
N GLU A 161 -22.35 3.01 16.38
CA GLU A 161 -23.19 1.86 16.01
C GLU A 161 -24.64 1.96 16.51
N GLY A 162 -25.03 3.08 17.11
CA GLY A 162 -26.38 3.28 17.64
C GLY A 162 -26.69 2.42 18.88
N ILE A 163 -25.67 1.90 19.55
CA ILE A 163 -25.77 1.21 20.83
C ILE A 163 -25.85 2.25 21.94
N TYR A 164 -26.67 1.99 22.94
CA TYR A 164 -26.70 2.74 24.19
C TYR A 164 -26.76 1.79 25.37
N TYR A 165 -26.75 2.34 26.58
CA TYR A 165 -26.79 1.52 27.78
C TYR A 165 -27.57 2.15 28.93
N TYR A 166 -27.93 1.33 29.89
CA TYR A 166 -28.47 1.77 31.18
C TYR A 166 -28.08 0.77 32.26
N PHE A 167 -28.32 1.12 33.53
CA PHE A 167 -27.98 0.26 34.66
C PHE A 167 -29.22 -0.31 35.32
N LYS A 168 -29.22 -1.64 35.53
CA LYS A 168 -30.18 -2.30 36.42
C LYS A 168 -29.54 -2.47 37.79
N HIS A 169 -30.09 -1.81 38.79
CA HIS A 169 -29.60 -1.87 40.16
C HIS A 169 -30.30 -2.99 40.95
N ALA A 170 -29.51 -3.73 41.72
CA ALA A 170 -29.95 -4.73 42.67
C ALA A 170 -29.13 -4.56 43.97
N GLU A 171 -29.47 -5.34 44.99
CA GLU A 171 -28.73 -5.34 46.24
C GLU A 171 -27.27 -5.76 45.99
N GLY A 172 -26.32 -4.89 46.38
CA GLY A 172 -24.87 -5.12 46.26
C GLY A 172 -24.32 -5.17 44.83
N ARG A 173 -25.12 -4.93 43.79
CA ARG A 173 -24.64 -4.96 42.39
C ARG A 173 -25.46 -4.10 41.43
N HIS A 174 -24.84 -3.71 40.33
CA HIS A 174 -25.52 -3.14 39.17
C HIS A 174 -25.05 -3.83 37.89
N THR A 175 -25.96 -4.03 36.94
CA THR A 175 -25.67 -4.63 35.64
C THR A 175 -25.81 -3.57 34.55
N LEU A 176 -24.77 -3.40 33.73
CA LEU A 176 -24.81 -2.62 32.50
C LEU A 176 -25.62 -3.38 31.46
N ILE A 177 -26.69 -2.79 30.93
CA ILE A 177 -27.47 -3.36 29.85
C ILE A 177 -27.10 -2.61 28.57
N LEU A 178 -26.49 -3.30 27.60
CA LEU A 178 -26.31 -2.76 26.25
C LEU A 178 -27.59 -2.98 25.46
N ALA A 179 -28.10 -1.93 24.83
CA ALA A 179 -29.38 -1.90 24.13
C ALA A 179 -29.26 -1.15 22.80
N ASP A 180 -30.07 -1.53 21.82
CA ASP A 180 -30.18 -0.86 20.52
C ASP A 180 -31.63 -0.65 20.07
N SER A 181 -32.60 -1.15 20.83
CA SER A 181 -34.01 -1.11 20.45
C SER A 181 -34.93 -1.15 21.66
N TYR A 182 -36.20 -0.85 21.41
CA TYR A 182 -37.28 -0.93 22.39
C TYR A 182 -37.33 -2.29 23.14
N ALA A 183 -36.96 -3.39 22.47
CA ALA A 183 -37.06 -4.74 23.03
C ALA A 183 -36.18 -4.98 24.26
N ALA A 184 -35.15 -4.17 24.47
CA ALA A 184 -34.26 -4.24 25.64
C ALA A 184 -34.88 -3.64 26.92
N HIS A 185 -36.04 -3.00 26.81
CA HIS A 185 -36.68 -2.26 27.90
C HIS A 185 -37.91 -2.98 28.45
N ALA A 186 -38.16 -2.76 29.74
CA ALA A 186 -39.32 -3.29 30.44
C ALA A 186 -39.84 -2.25 31.43
N SER A 187 -41.07 -2.44 31.92
CA SER A 187 -41.59 -1.63 33.01
C SER A 187 -40.99 -2.00 34.36
N PHE A 188 -40.89 -1.02 35.24
CA PHE A 188 -40.47 -1.26 36.61
C PHE A 188 -41.64 -1.91 37.37
N ASP A 189 -41.36 -2.96 38.14
CA ASP A 189 -42.40 -3.78 38.77
C ASP A 189 -43.29 -2.95 39.72
N GLY A 190 -44.61 -2.97 39.47
CA GLY A 190 -45.59 -2.15 40.18
C GLY A 190 -45.75 -0.71 39.68
N PHE A 191 -45.00 -0.28 38.66
CA PHE A 191 -45.01 1.10 38.14
C PHE A 191 -45.23 1.16 36.61
N ALA A 192 -45.89 0.15 36.03
CA ALA A 192 -46.16 0.08 34.59
C ALA A 192 -47.12 1.18 34.10
N GLU A 193 -48.05 1.63 34.93
CA GLU A 193 -48.95 2.76 34.64
C GLU A 193 -48.90 3.76 35.79
N LEU A 194 -48.72 5.04 35.47
CA LEU A 194 -48.58 6.12 36.46
C LEU A 194 -49.65 7.21 36.23
N PRO A 195 -50.42 7.57 37.27
CA PRO A 195 -51.42 8.61 37.16
C PRO A 195 -50.78 10.01 37.17
N PHE A 196 -51.29 10.89 36.33
CA PHE A 196 -51.05 12.32 36.40
C PHE A 196 -52.02 12.96 37.39
N VAL A 197 -51.49 13.60 38.44
CA VAL A 197 -52.29 14.25 39.48
C VAL A 197 -51.73 15.65 39.72
N THR A 198 -52.57 16.67 39.58
CA THR A 198 -52.14 18.06 39.84
C THR A 198 -51.68 18.21 41.30
N HIS A 199 -50.68 19.07 41.52
CA HIS A 199 -50.01 19.21 42.82
C HIS A 199 -50.98 19.40 44.01
N GLU A 200 -52.08 20.15 43.82
CA GLU A 200 -53.13 20.36 44.85
C GLU A 200 -53.90 19.09 45.24
N ARG A 201 -54.08 18.15 44.30
CA ARG A 201 -54.72 16.85 44.54
C ARG A 201 -53.72 15.81 45.05
N ALA A 202 -52.47 15.86 44.57
CA ALA A 202 -51.41 14.94 44.98
C ALA A 202 -51.04 15.10 46.45
N ALA A 203 -51.08 16.33 47.01
CA ALA A 203 -50.86 16.55 48.45
C ALA A 203 -51.95 15.92 49.35
N ARG A 204 -53.12 15.55 48.80
CA ARG A 204 -54.24 14.94 49.53
C ARG A 204 -54.31 13.42 49.42
N MET A 205 -53.58 12.83 48.48
CA MET A 205 -53.57 11.41 48.20
C MET A 205 -52.11 10.97 48.30
N GLU A 206 -51.75 10.13 49.29
CA GLU A 206 -50.42 9.51 49.41
C GLU A 206 -50.17 8.50 48.26
N GLN A 207 -50.29 8.96 47.02
CA GLN A 207 -50.27 8.15 45.80
C GLN A 207 -49.03 8.51 44.98
N ASN A 208 -48.27 7.48 44.61
CA ASN A 208 -47.20 7.58 43.61
C ASN A 208 -47.78 8.13 42.30
N SER A 209 -47.45 9.37 41.97
CA SER A 209 -48.04 10.08 40.83
C SER A 209 -47.05 11.02 40.16
N ILE A 210 -47.35 11.36 38.92
CA ILE A 210 -46.67 12.40 38.15
C ILE A 210 -47.42 13.71 38.42
N THR A 211 -46.70 14.72 38.90
CA THR A 211 -47.27 15.98 39.39
C THR A 211 -47.10 17.15 38.43
N GLN A 212 -46.10 17.07 37.55
CA GLN A 212 -45.85 18.04 36.49
C GLN A 212 -45.54 17.31 35.19
N TRP A 213 -45.98 17.89 34.08
CA TRP A 213 -45.76 17.35 32.75
C TRP A 213 -45.60 18.51 31.75
N ASN A 214 -44.45 18.57 31.09
CA ASN A 214 -44.11 19.54 30.07
C ASN A 214 -43.77 18.79 28.79
N PHE A 215 -44.64 18.89 27.79
CA PHE A 215 -44.45 18.30 26.48
C PHE A 215 -43.96 19.36 25.49
N SER A 216 -42.85 19.11 24.81
CA SER A 216 -42.22 20.04 23.88
C SER A 216 -41.82 19.36 22.58
N ARG A 217 -41.79 20.16 21.51
CA ARG A 217 -41.16 19.77 20.24
C ARG A 217 -40.13 20.82 19.83
N GLU A 218 -39.05 20.36 19.22
CA GLU A 218 -37.97 21.20 18.71
C GLU A 218 -37.69 20.85 17.24
N ILE A 219 -37.41 21.84 16.40
CA ILE A 219 -37.13 21.63 14.97
C ILE A 219 -35.81 20.86 14.85
N GLN A 220 -35.82 19.77 14.08
CA GLN A 220 -34.65 18.95 13.77
C GLN A 220 -34.48 18.83 12.24
N PRO A 221 -33.26 18.59 11.73
CA PRO A 221 -33.05 18.30 10.31
C PRO A 221 -33.85 17.08 9.86
N GLY A 222 -34.52 17.16 8.72
CA GLY A 222 -35.36 16.08 8.18
C GLY A 222 -34.66 15.18 7.17
N ARG A 223 -33.41 15.51 6.79
CA ARG A 223 -32.59 14.72 5.87
C ARG A 223 -31.15 14.60 6.39
N TYR A 224 -30.59 13.43 6.21
CA TYR A 224 -29.18 13.15 6.50
C TYR A 224 -28.57 12.45 5.29
N VAL A 225 -27.43 12.95 4.81
CA VAL A 225 -26.70 12.44 3.66
C VAL A 225 -25.25 12.21 4.05
N MET A 226 -24.71 11.05 3.71
CA MET A 226 -23.29 10.71 3.88
C MET A 226 -22.74 10.16 2.57
N ASP A 227 -21.43 10.29 2.38
CA ASP A 227 -20.72 9.67 1.26
C ASP A 227 -19.35 9.15 1.71
N ASP A 228 -18.76 8.25 0.92
CA ASP A 228 -17.44 7.68 1.19
C ASP A 228 -16.78 7.17 -0.11
N TYR A 229 -15.54 6.68 -0.03
CA TYR A 229 -14.77 6.18 -1.16
C TYR A 229 -14.14 4.80 -0.90
N ASP A 230 -14.54 3.81 -1.70
CA ASP A 230 -13.88 2.49 -1.74
C ASP A 230 -12.93 2.38 -2.93
N PHE A 231 -11.62 2.35 -2.66
CA PHE A 231 -10.60 2.18 -3.71
C PHE A 231 -10.67 0.82 -4.43
N LYS A 232 -11.27 -0.21 -3.82
CA LYS A 232 -11.48 -1.52 -4.47
C LYS A 232 -12.62 -1.45 -5.49
N LYS A 233 -13.53 -0.47 -5.35
CA LYS A 233 -14.69 -0.23 -6.22
C LYS A 233 -14.86 1.27 -6.51
N PRO A 234 -13.87 1.92 -7.16
CA PRO A 234 -13.76 3.39 -7.22
C PRO A 234 -14.86 4.10 -8.04
N SER A 235 -15.69 3.36 -8.76
CA SER A 235 -16.80 3.88 -9.56
C SER A 235 -18.17 3.62 -8.95
N VAL A 236 -18.24 2.95 -7.80
CA VAL A 236 -19.51 2.69 -7.11
C VAL A 236 -19.93 3.96 -6.37
N GLU A 237 -21.18 4.38 -6.56
CA GLU A 237 -21.80 5.45 -5.78
C GLU A 237 -22.12 4.91 -4.37
N LEU A 238 -21.45 5.46 -3.36
CA LEU A 238 -21.59 5.07 -1.97
C LEU A 238 -22.52 6.00 -1.18
N GLN A 239 -23.02 7.06 -1.81
CA GLN A 239 -23.88 8.05 -1.16
C GLN A 239 -25.12 7.39 -0.53
N ALA A 240 -25.27 7.57 0.78
CA ALA A 240 -26.40 7.09 1.55
C ALA A 240 -27.28 8.25 2.00
N LYS A 241 -28.60 8.02 2.08
CA LYS A 241 -29.60 9.06 2.41
C LYS A 241 -30.66 8.52 3.35
N ALA A 242 -31.00 9.29 4.37
CA ALA A 242 -32.18 9.07 5.20
C ALA A 242 -33.08 10.31 5.19
N LYS A 243 -34.39 10.07 5.29
CA LYS A 243 -35.39 11.13 5.38
C LYS A 243 -36.44 10.78 6.44
N VAL A 244 -36.74 11.74 7.32
CA VAL A 244 -37.88 11.68 8.25
C VAL A 244 -38.85 12.78 7.89
N ASN A 245 -40.10 12.41 7.61
CA ASN A 245 -41.15 13.38 7.28
C ASN A 245 -41.83 13.87 8.56
N ARG A 246 -41.75 15.17 8.86
CA ARG A 246 -42.54 15.83 9.91
C ARG A 246 -43.50 16.84 9.27
N GLN A 247 -44.64 17.09 9.92
CA GLN A 247 -45.76 17.86 9.35
C GLN A 247 -45.69 19.39 9.59
N HIS A 248 -44.67 19.88 10.28
CA HIS A 248 -44.49 21.31 10.51
C HIS A 248 -43.72 21.97 9.36
N ASP A 249 -43.83 23.29 9.24
CA ASP A 249 -43.05 24.05 8.27
C ASP A 249 -41.54 23.93 8.55
N LEU A 250 -40.73 24.07 7.50
CA LEU A 250 -39.27 24.03 7.58
C LEU A 250 -38.69 22.71 8.15
N ALA A 251 -39.38 21.59 7.94
CA ALA A 251 -38.97 20.25 8.40
C ALA A 251 -37.95 19.53 7.48
N ASP A 252 -37.59 20.11 6.34
CA ASP A 252 -36.87 19.40 5.25
C ASP A 252 -35.38 19.78 5.14
N TYR A 253 -34.80 20.50 6.12
CA TYR A 253 -33.37 20.85 6.11
C TYR A 253 -32.48 19.59 6.11
N GLU A 254 -31.35 19.69 5.42
CA GLU A 254 -30.41 18.59 5.19
C GLU A 254 -29.10 18.79 5.95
N MET A 255 -28.61 17.72 6.55
CA MET A 255 -27.24 17.57 7.04
C MET A 255 -26.45 16.69 6.06
N TYR A 256 -25.27 17.14 5.65
CA TYR A 256 -24.34 16.38 4.80
C TYR A 256 -23.00 16.20 5.54
N ASP A 257 -22.43 15.00 5.50
CA ASP A 257 -21.14 14.69 6.14
C ASP A 257 -20.27 13.77 5.24
N TYR A 258 -18.94 13.97 5.30
CA TYR A 258 -17.93 13.13 4.64
C TYR A 258 -16.64 13.15 5.48
N PRO A 259 -15.99 12.00 5.70
CA PRO A 259 -16.35 10.66 5.25
C PRO A 259 -17.45 10.02 6.12
N GLY A 260 -18.18 9.06 5.56
CA GLY A 260 -19.22 8.29 6.26
C GLY A 260 -18.71 7.12 7.10
N GLU A 261 -17.44 6.74 6.94
CA GLU A 261 -16.75 5.61 7.57
C GLU A 261 -17.36 4.25 7.21
N TYR A 262 -17.69 4.05 5.94
CA TYR A 262 -18.26 2.79 5.44
C TYR A 262 -17.78 2.44 4.03
N VAL A 263 -17.81 1.14 3.72
CA VAL A 263 -17.34 0.62 2.42
C VAL A 263 -18.44 -0.04 1.59
N THR A 264 -19.64 -0.17 2.15
CA THR A 264 -20.82 -0.71 1.46
C THR A 264 -22.02 0.22 1.61
N THR A 265 -22.90 0.24 0.60
CA THR A 265 -24.14 1.02 0.65
C THR A 265 -25.10 0.56 1.74
N SER A 266 -25.08 -0.73 2.12
CA SER A 266 -25.86 -1.24 3.24
C SER A 266 -25.42 -0.67 4.58
N GLU A 267 -24.11 -0.55 4.82
CA GLU A 267 -23.57 0.09 6.02
C GLU A 267 -23.87 1.59 6.01
N GLY A 268 -23.69 2.27 4.87
CA GLY A 268 -24.05 3.68 4.74
C GLY A 268 -25.51 3.96 5.08
N ASN A 269 -26.44 3.14 4.57
CA ASN A 269 -27.87 3.24 4.87
C ASN A 269 -28.19 3.04 6.36
N GLU A 270 -27.46 2.15 7.03
CA GLU A 270 -27.58 1.94 8.48
C GLU A 270 -27.12 3.18 9.25
N TYR A 271 -25.96 3.75 8.89
CA TYR A 271 -25.45 4.94 9.58
C TYR A 271 -26.30 6.17 9.36
N VAL A 272 -26.74 6.49 8.14
CA VAL A 272 -27.65 7.64 7.94
C VAL A 272 -28.98 7.45 8.68
N ARG A 273 -29.46 6.20 8.85
CA ARG A 273 -30.63 5.90 9.70
C ARG A 273 -30.33 6.20 11.16
N ILE A 274 -29.22 5.70 11.70
CA ILE A 274 -28.80 5.98 13.09
C ILE A 274 -28.65 7.49 13.32
N ARG A 275 -28.03 8.24 12.40
CA ARG A 275 -27.82 9.68 12.53
C ARG A 275 -29.10 10.49 12.49
N ILE A 276 -30.06 10.12 11.63
CA ILE A 276 -31.34 10.84 11.60
C ILE A 276 -32.19 10.49 12.84
N GLU A 277 -32.14 9.25 13.33
CA GLU A 277 -32.79 8.83 14.58
C GLU A 277 -32.17 9.54 15.80
N GLU A 278 -30.85 9.72 15.83
CA GLU A 278 -30.12 10.53 16.84
C GLU A 278 -30.65 11.96 16.93
N LEU A 279 -30.78 12.66 15.80
CA LEU A 279 -31.36 14.01 15.77
C LEU A 279 -32.83 14.00 16.22
N HIS A 280 -33.62 13.05 15.71
CA HIS A 280 -35.05 13.00 16.00
C HIS A 280 -35.40 12.49 17.40
N SER A 281 -34.46 11.89 18.13
CA SER A 281 -34.64 11.62 19.57
C SER A 281 -34.91 12.91 20.38
N GLN A 282 -34.49 14.07 19.85
CA GLN A 282 -34.71 15.38 20.47
C GLN A 282 -35.95 16.11 19.95
N PHE A 283 -36.56 15.63 18.86
CA PHE A 283 -37.67 16.30 18.19
C PHE A 283 -38.92 16.40 19.08
N GLU A 284 -39.26 15.33 19.79
CA GLU A 284 -40.44 15.27 20.66
C GLU A 284 -40.04 14.69 22.03
N GLN A 285 -40.03 15.53 23.05
CA GLN A 285 -39.67 15.14 24.42
C GLN A 285 -40.75 15.58 25.41
N ALA A 286 -40.85 14.85 26.51
CA ALA A 286 -41.59 15.31 27.67
C ALA A 286 -40.72 15.29 28.92
N ASN A 287 -40.85 16.33 29.74
CA ASN A 287 -40.20 16.47 31.03
C ASN A 287 -41.26 16.44 32.12
N GLY A 288 -41.02 15.71 33.20
CA GLY A 288 -41.98 15.61 34.30
C GLY A 288 -41.32 15.63 35.66
N SER A 289 -42.16 15.88 36.66
CA SER A 289 -41.82 15.78 38.09
C SER A 289 -42.75 14.77 38.73
N ALA A 290 -42.24 13.91 39.61
CA ALA A 290 -43.03 12.83 40.22
C ALA A 290 -42.60 12.53 41.65
N THR A 291 -43.58 12.12 42.44
CA THR A 291 -43.39 11.48 43.76
C THR A 291 -43.27 9.96 43.63
N ALA A 292 -43.50 9.41 42.43
CA ALA A 292 -43.41 7.98 42.15
C ALA A 292 -41.96 7.47 42.27
N ARG A 293 -41.73 6.60 43.26
CA ARG A 293 -40.39 6.04 43.57
C ARG A 293 -39.87 5.02 42.56
N GLY A 294 -40.71 4.53 41.65
CA GLY A 294 -40.37 3.54 40.62
C GLY A 294 -40.09 4.09 39.22
N ILE A 295 -39.97 5.42 39.05
CA ILE A 295 -39.46 5.99 37.79
C ILE A 295 -37.96 5.73 37.71
N CYS A 296 -37.51 4.99 36.69
CA CYS A 296 -36.13 4.54 36.56
C CYS A 296 -35.63 4.81 35.13
N ASN A 297 -34.40 5.29 34.98
CA ASN A 297 -33.76 5.45 33.67
C ASN A 297 -33.71 4.11 32.91
N GLY A 298 -34.09 4.13 31.63
CA GLY A 298 -34.16 2.94 30.78
C GLY A 298 -35.35 2.01 31.03
N TYR A 299 -36.35 2.44 31.81
CA TYR A 299 -37.60 1.69 31.99
C TYR A 299 -38.77 2.34 31.26
N LEU A 300 -39.80 1.53 31.01
CA LEU A 300 -41.05 1.95 30.36
C LEU A 300 -42.15 2.21 31.38
N PHE A 301 -42.96 3.25 31.16
CA PHE A 301 -44.23 3.42 31.87
C PHE A 301 -45.28 4.05 30.95
N LYS A 302 -46.55 3.82 31.27
CA LYS A 302 -47.70 4.46 30.62
C LYS A 302 -48.22 5.61 31.47
N LEU A 303 -48.31 6.80 30.90
CA LEU A 303 -48.98 7.94 31.53
C LEU A 303 -50.49 7.78 31.44
N ALA A 304 -51.19 7.99 32.55
CA ALA A 304 -52.65 7.93 32.61
C ALA A 304 -53.24 9.18 33.29
N GLY A 305 -54.44 9.61 32.87
CA GLY A 305 -55.17 10.70 33.50
C GLY A 305 -54.67 12.13 33.20
N HIS A 306 -53.74 12.31 32.26
CA HIS A 306 -53.29 13.64 31.82
C HIS A 306 -54.38 14.35 30.99
N PRO A 307 -54.68 15.65 31.22
CA PRO A 307 -55.76 16.37 30.51
C PRO A 307 -55.62 16.39 28.99
N ARG A 308 -54.38 16.40 28.49
CA ARG A 308 -54.09 16.27 27.05
C ARG A 308 -54.06 14.79 26.67
N SER A 309 -55.09 14.33 25.98
CA SER A 309 -55.36 12.90 25.74
C SER A 309 -54.25 12.17 24.98
N ASP A 310 -53.62 12.82 23.98
CA ASP A 310 -52.52 12.26 23.18
C ASP A 310 -51.25 11.95 24.00
N GLN A 311 -51.11 12.52 25.19
CA GLN A 311 -50.00 12.23 26.11
C GLN A 311 -50.24 10.99 26.97
N ASN A 312 -51.45 10.41 26.99
CA ASN A 312 -51.74 9.21 27.79
C ASN A 312 -51.30 7.95 27.05
N ARG A 313 -49.98 7.76 26.94
CA ARG A 313 -49.34 6.68 26.18
C ARG A 313 -48.10 6.19 26.93
N GLU A 314 -47.42 5.22 26.34
CA GLU A 314 -46.20 4.65 26.88
C GLU A 314 -44.97 5.47 26.51
N TYR A 315 -44.05 5.57 27.47
CA TYR A 315 -42.85 6.36 27.39
C TYR A 315 -41.64 5.57 27.88
N LEU A 316 -40.50 5.80 27.24
CA LEU A 316 -39.18 5.40 27.70
C LEU A 316 -38.56 6.53 28.51
N VAL A 317 -38.13 6.23 29.73
CA VAL A 317 -37.39 7.18 30.57
C VAL A 317 -35.96 7.30 30.08
N THR A 318 -35.58 8.48 29.59
CA THR A 318 -34.25 8.74 29.01
C THR A 318 -33.29 9.41 29.99
N SER A 319 -33.81 10.10 31.02
CA SER A 319 -33.02 10.67 32.10
C SER A 319 -33.83 10.80 33.38
N THR A 320 -33.17 10.70 34.54
CA THR A 320 -33.75 10.90 35.86
C THR A 320 -32.81 11.68 36.78
N VAL A 321 -33.38 12.56 37.58
CA VAL A 321 -32.72 13.23 38.71
C VAL A 321 -33.58 12.98 39.95
N HIS A 322 -33.15 12.03 40.77
CA HIS A 322 -33.78 11.72 42.05
C HIS A 322 -33.20 12.59 43.16
N GLN A 323 -34.06 13.12 44.01
CA GLN A 323 -33.71 13.84 45.23
C GLN A 323 -34.35 13.11 46.40
N LEU A 324 -33.50 12.57 47.28
CA LEU A 324 -33.89 11.83 48.47
C LEU A 324 -33.36 12.58 49.70
N GLU A 325 -34.19 12.74 50.72
CA GLU A 325 -33.79 13.36 51.99
C GLU A 325 -34.47 12.63 53.15
N TYR A 326 -33.67 12.24 54.15
CA TYR A 326 -34.11 11.54 55.35
C TYR A 326 -33.67 12.32 56.60
N ASN A 327 -34.62 12.99 57.25
CA ASN A 327 -34.38 13.93 58.34
C ASN A 327 -34.78 13.40 59.73
N GLU A 328 -35.09 12.10 59.86
CA GLU A 328 -35.61 11.52 61.12
C GLU A 328 -34.52 11.22 62.18
N TYR A 329 -33.25 11.49 61.89
CA TYR A 329 -32.16 11.32 62.88
C TYR A 329 -32.09 12.47 63.89
N GLU A 330 -32.70 13.62 63.60
CA GLU A 330 -32.79 14.76 64.51
C GLU A 330 -34.24 15.17 64.74
N ALA A 331 -34.64 15.29 66.01
CA ALA A 331 -36.03 15.55 66.39
C ALA A 331 -36.43 17.04 66.35
N ILE A 332 -35.60 17.93 65.79
CA ILE A 332 -35.70 19.39 66.00
C ILE A 332 -36.60 20.10 64.97
N ASP A 333 -36.78 19.55 63.76
CA ASP A 333 -37.75 20.05 62.77
C ASP A 333 -38.30 18.86 61.95
N SER A 334 -39.37 18.23 62.44
CA SER A 334 -39.94 17.02 61.83
C SER A 334 -40.73 17.33 60.55
N THR A 335 -40.02 17.71 59.49
CA THR A 335 -40.45 17.37 58.13
C THR A 335 -39.87 15.99 57.84
N GLY A 336 -40.72 14.98 57.67
CA GLY A 336 -40.29 13.58 57.53
C GLY A 336 -39.43 13.31 56.29
N SER A 337 -39.37 12.04 55.87
CA SER A 337 -38.66 11.64 54.64
C SER A 337 -39.25 12.31 53.38
N ASN A 338 -38.43 12.92 52.52
CA ASN A 338 -38.86 13.56 51.28
C ASN A 338 -38.25 12.88 50.04
N TYR A 339 -39.06 12.71 48.99
CA TYR A 339 -38.65 12.16 47.70
C TYR A 339 -39.27 12.94 46.55
N ASN A 340 -38.43 13.33 45.59
CA ASN A 340 -38.87 13.88 44.31
C ASN A 340 -38.00 13.34 43.17
N CYS A 341 -38.59 13.16 41.99
CA CYS A 341 -37.89 12.78 40.78
C CYS A 341 -38.27 13.73 39.64
N ASN A 342 -37.27 14.42 39.08
CA ASN A 342 -37.42 15.07 37.77
C ASN A 342 -36.92 14.10 36.70
N PHE A 343 -37.62 13.99 35.59
CA PHE A 343 -37.29 13.01 34.56
C PHE A 343 -37.62 13.51 33.17
N THR A 344 -36.93 12.96 32.18
CA THR A 344 -37.16 13.19 30.76
C THR A 344 -37.55 11.88 30.10
N VAL A 345 -38.47 11.95 29.15
CA VAL A 345 -38.95 10.77 28.43
C VAL A 345 -39.07 10.99 26.93
N LEU A 346 -38.95 9.89 26.22
CA LEU A 346 -39.28 9.74 24.80
C LEU A 346 -40.53 8.87 24.65
N ASN A 347 -41.34 9.13 23.63
CA ASN A 347 -42.40 8.20 23.22
C ASN A 347 -41.77 6.81 22.92
N SER A 348 -42.30 5.73 23.51
CA SER A 348 -41.70 4.40 23.37
C SER A 348 -41.64 3.87 21.92
N ARG A 349 -42.45 4.46 21.02
CA ARG A 349 -42.45 4.15 19.59
C ARG A 349 -41.38 4.85 18.77
N GLU A 350 -40.77 5.90 19.29
CA GLU A 350 -39.66 6.58 18.59
C GLU A 350 -38.34 5.89 18.98
N PRO A 351 -37.46 5.57 18.03
CA PRO A 351 -36.18 4.96 18.33
C PRO A 351 -35.29 5.97 19.08
N PHE A 352 -34.59 5.49 20.11
CA PHE A 352 -33.56 6.25 20.79
C PHE A 352 -32.18 5.91 20.22
N ARG A 353 -31.37 6.94 20.00
CA ARG A 353 -29.94 6.84 19.67
C ARG A 353 -29.17 7.87 20.49
N LEU A 354 -27.93 7.55 20.84
CA LEU A 354 -27.07 8.50 21.54
C LEU A 354 -26.61 9.60 20.62
N GLN A 355 -26.50 10.80 21.20
CA GLN A 355 -25.72 11.87 20.61
C GLN A 355 -24.24 11.51 20.59
N ARG A 356 -23.56 11.81 19.48
CA ARG A 356 -22.10 11.72 19.33
C ARG A 356 -21.39 12.85 20.07
N ILE A 357 -21.28 12.76 21.39
CA ILE A 357 -20.56 13.74 22.22
C ILE A 357 -19.16 13.28 22.59
N THR A 358 -18.89 11.98 22.48
CA THR A 358 -17.60 11.39 22.85
C THR A 358 -16.59 11.69 21.73
N PRO A 359 -15.49 12.43 22.01
CA PRO A 359 -14.55 12.82 20.97
C PRO A 359 -13.92 11.60 20.29
N LYS A 360 -13.97 11.55 18.96
CA LYS A 360 -13.20 10.58 18.17
C LYS A 360 -11.71 11.00 18.20
N PRO A 361 -10.76 10.05 18.40
CA PRO A 361 -9.34 10.36 18.35
C PRO A 361 -8.93 10.87 16.97
N PHE A 362 -7.96 11.79 16.95
CA PHE A 362 -7.42 12.41 15.74
C PHE A 362 -5.89 12.32 15.75
N VAL A 363 -5.31 11.74 14.70
CA VAL A 363 -3.86 11.71 14.50
C VAL A 363 -3.41 13.02 13.87
N GLN A 364 -2.71 13.84 14.65
CA GLN A 364 -2.33 15.20 14.25
C GLN A 364 -1.34 15.30 13.09
N GLY A 365 -0.70 14.19 12.71
CA GLY A 365 0.27 14.16 11.63
C GLY A 365 0.84 12.76 11.43
N PRO A 366 1.68 12.60 10.39
CA PRO A 366 2.21 11.30 10.03
C PRO A 366 3.16 10.74 11.09
N GLN A 367 3.27 9.43 11.11
CA GLN A 367 4.14 8.66 12.00
C GLN A 367 5.03 7.73 11.18
N THR A 368 6.11 7.22 11.77
CA THR A 368 6.83 6.10 11.14
C THR A 368 6.36 4.76 11.69
N ALA A 369 6.48 3.72 10.88
CA ALA A 369 6.19 2.34 11.23
C ALA A 369 7.15 1.40 10.48
N VAL A 370 7.27 0.16 10.96
CA VAL A 370 8.14 -0.85 10.33
C VAL A 370 7.28 -1.80 9.52
N VAL A 371 7.66 -2.06 8.27
CA VAL A 371 6.96 -3.03 7.41
C VAL A 371 7.14 -4.45 7.95
N VAL A 372 6.06 -5.24 8.00
CA VAL A 372 6.06 -6.60 8.56
C VAL A 372 5.30 -7.58 7.66
N GLY A 373 5.53 -8.87 7.88
CA GLY A 373 4.88 -9.97 7.17
C GLY A 373 5.28 -11.32 7.77
N PRO A 374 4.94 -12.44 7.11
CA PRO A 374 5.23 -13.78 7.57
C PRO A 374 6.74 -14.01 7.76
N SER A 375 7.09 -14.86 8.72
CA SER A 375 8.48 -15.25 8.96
C SER A 375 9.09 -15.93 7.73
N GLY A 376 10.28 -15.48 7.33
CA GLY A 376 11.02 -16.03 6.18
C GLY A 376 10.80 -15.28 4.86
N ASP A 377 9.77 -14.43 4.77
CA ASP A 377 9.54 -13.60 3.59
C ASP A 377 10.34 -12.29 3.67
N GLU A 378 10.81 -11.79 2.52
CA GLU A 378 11.38 -10.43 2.40
C GLU A 378 10.34 -9.41 1.91
N ILE A 379 9.30 -9.88 1.22
CA ILE A 379 8.26 -9.05 0.60
C ILE A 379 6.90 -9.70 0.86
N TYR A 380 6.01 -8.96 1.51
CA TYR A 380 4.63 -9.38 1.75
C TYR A 380 3.67 -8.29 1.26
N THR A 381 3.06 -8.54 0.11
CA THR A 381 2.16 -7.59 -0.58
C THR A 381 0.96 -8.30 -1.18
N ASP A 382 -0.13 -7.56 -1.39
CA ASP A 382 -1.31 -8.04 -2.08
C ASP A 382 -1.42 -7.51 -3.53
N GLN A 383 -2.54 -7.83 -4.20
CA GLN A 383 -2.82 -7.45 -5.59
C GLN A 383 -2.88 -5.93 -5.85
N TYR A 384 -2.96 -5.11 -4.79
CA TYR A 384 -3.01 -3.64 -4.89
C TYR A 384 -1.67 -3.00 -4.52
N GLY A 385 -0.61 -3.78 -4.27
CA GLY A 385 0.68 -3.26 -3.82
C GLY A 385 0.67 -2.77 -2.37
N ARG A 386 -0.29 -3.24 -1.55
CA ARG A 386 -0.40 -2.87 -0.13
C ARG A 386 0.57 -3.67 0.71
N VAL A 387 1.01 -3.11 1.83
CA VAL A 387 1.84 -3.82 2.82
C VAL A 387 1.21 -3.71 4.22
N LYS A 388 1.73 -4.49 5.17
CA LYS A 388 1.37 -4.39 6.59
C LYS A 388 2.53 -3.80 7.38
N VAL A 389 2.22 -3.16 8.51
CA VAL A 389 3.23 -2.51 9.36
C VAL A 389 3.00 -2.81 10.83
N GLN A 390 4.04 -2.68 11.63
CA GLN A 390 3.98 -2.55 13.07
C GLN A 390 4.21 -1.08 13.44
N PHE A 391 3.23 -0.45 14.09
CA PHE A 391 3.42 0.88 14.67
C PHE A 391 4.27 0.81 15.94
N HIS A 392 5.03 1.86 16.23
CA HIS A 392 5.91 1.92 17.40
C HIS A 392 5.18 1.92 18.73
N TRP A 393 3.93 2.42 18.75
CA TRP A 393 3.08 2.43 19.95
C TRP A 393 2.29 1.13 20.13
N ASP A 394 2.24 0.26 19.11
CA ASP A 394 1.56 -1.02 19.24
C ASP A 394 2.45 -1.99 20.02
N ARG A 395 2.04 -2.20 21.28
CA ARG A 395 2.70 -3.07 22.26
C ARG A 395 2.15 -4.50 22.27
N ARG A 396 1.04 -4.77 21.56
CA ARG A 396 0.39 -6.10 21.51
C ARG A 396 0.71 -6.85 20.21
N GLY A 397 1.11 -6.15 19.15
CA GLY A 397 1.55 -6.77 17.90
C GLY A 397 2.86 -7.56 18.04
N GLU A 398 2.96 -8.63 17.27
CA GLU A 398 4.06 -9.60 17.32
C GLU A 398 5.09 -9.39 16.19
N LYS A 399 5.00 -8.25 15.48
CA LYS A 399 5.81 -7.92 14.29
C LYS A 399 5.69 -8.96 13.17
N ASN A 400 4.47 -9.37 12.85
CA ASN A 400 4.16 -10.40 11.84
C ASN A 400 3.00 -9.96 10.92
N GLU A 401 2.48 -10.87 10.10
CA GLU A 401 1.37 -10.60 9.17
C GLU A 401 0.05 -10.22 9.85
N ASN A 402 -0.07 -10.30 11.18
CA ASN A 402 -1.26 -9.97 11.94
C ASN A 402 -1.15 -8.63 12.69
N SER A 403 -0.06 -7.88 12.54
CA SER A 403 0.16 -6.61 13.24
C SER A 403 -0.78 -5.47 12.80
N SER A 404 -1.25 -5.48 11.54
CA SER A 404 -2.12 -4.43 11.02
C SER A 404 -3.05 -4.89 9.89
N CYS A 405 -3.90 -3.99 9.43
CA CYS A 405 -4.57 -4.10 8.14
C CYS A 405 -3.61 -3.86 6.97
N TRP A 406 -4.08 -4.11 5.76
CA TRP A 406 -3.37 -3.81 4.52
C TRP A 406 -3.41 -2.31 4.19
N MET A 407 -2.25 -1.66 4.18
CA MET A 407 -2.11 -0.23 3.92
C MET A 407 -1.67 0.04 2.48
N ARG A 408 -2.36 0.97 1.81
CA ARG A 408 -1.96 1.47 0.49
C ARG A 408 -0.63 2.21 0.59
N VAL A 409 0.19 2.07 -0.45
CA VAL A 409 1.50 2.71 -0.54
C VAL A 409 1.44 3.77 -1.63
N SER A 410 1.83 4.99 -1.29
CA SER A 410 2.03 6.07 -2.24
C SER A 410 3.18 5.72 -3.18
N HIS A 411 2.96 5.95 -4.47
CA HIS A 411 3.92 5.69 -5.54
C HIS A 411 4.29 7.00 -6.23
N PRO A 412 5.55 7.17 -6.69
CA PRO A 412 5.95 8.39 -7.41
C PRO A 412 5.11 8.68 -8.65
N TRP A 413 4.60 7.63 -9.31
CA TRP A 413 3.72 7.75 -10.47
C TRP A 413 2.80 6.53 -10.56
N ALA A 414 1.47 6.74 -10.59
CA ALA A 414 0.50 5.66 -10.62
C ALA A 414 -0.62 5.92 -11.64
N GLY A 415 -0.71 5.06 -12.66
CA GLY A 415 -1.75 5.09 -13.70
C GLY A 415 -2.40 3.72 -13.90
N LYS A 416 -3.34 3.64 -14.84
CA LYS A 416 -4.09 2.40 -15.14
C LYS A 416 -3.18 1.36 -15.79
N ASN A 417 -2.58 0.48 -14.99
CA ASN A 417 -1.59 -0.55 -15.38
C ASN A 417 -0.26 0.00 -15.92
N TRP A 418 0.16 1.18 -15.48
CA TRP A 418 1.45 1.78 -15.81
C TRP A 418 1.89 2.73 -14.69
N GLY A 419 3.19 2.98 -14.53
CA GLY A 419 3.72 3.86 -13.48
C GLY A 419 5.04 3.37 -12.89
N MET A 420 5.41 3.92 -11.72
CA MET A 420 6.60 3.58 -10.95
C MET A 420 6.21 2.84 -9.67
N VAL A 421 6.57 1.57 -9.57
CA VAL A 421 6.26 0.73 -8.40
C VAL A 421 7.54 0.29 -7.72
N ALA A 422 7.66 0.60 -6.44
CA ALA A 422 8.63 0.03 -5.54
C ALA A 422 7.86 -0.37 -4.28
N ILE A 423 7.79 -1.66 -3.97
CA ILE A 423 7.05 -2.17 -2.82
C ILE A 423 7.98 -2.11 -1.59
N PRO A 424 7.56 -1.52 -0.45
CA PRO A 424 8.31 -1.58 0.79
C PRO A 424 8.56 -3.03 1.22
N ARG A 425 9.79 -3.35 1.61
CA ARG A 425 10.18 -4.70 2.08
C ARG A 425 10.06 -4.82 3.59
N ILE A 426 9.89 -6.05 4.09
CA ILE A 426 9.83 -6.34 5.52
C ILE A 426 11.09 -5.82 6.21
N GLY A 427 10.92 -5.14 7.34
CA GLY A 427 11.99 -4.49 8.10
C GLY A 427 12.31 -3.05 7.68
N GLN A 428 11.80 -2.57 6.54
CA GLN A 428 11.99 -1.17 6.14
C GLN A 428 11.08 -0.22 6.93
N GLU A 429 11.57 0.99 7.18
CA GLU A 429 10.81 2.06 7.82
C GLU A 429 10.05 2.89 6.79
N VAL A 430 8.75 3.07 7.05
CA VAL A 430 7.83 3.83 6.20
C VAL A 430 7.18 4.96 6.99
N ILE A 431 6.79 6.02 6.29
CA ILE A 431 5.95 7.09 6.84
C ILE A 431 4.48 6.73 6.56
N VAL A 432 3.68 6.65 7.60
CA VAL A 432 2.24 6.39 7.58
C VAL A 432 1.51 7.67 7.94
N ASP A 433 0.64 8.11 7.03
CA ASP A 433 -0.34 9.16 7.24
C ASP A 433 -1.72 8.55 7.47
N PHE A 434 -2.70 9.36 7.87
CA PHE A 434 -4.04 8.93 8.25
C PHE A 434 -5.07 9.78 7.52
N LEU A 435 -5.91 9.16 6.68
CA LEU A 435 -6.93 9.89 5.91
C LEU A 435 -7.90 10.58 6.88
N GLU A 436 -8.13 11.89 6.70
CA GLU A 436 -8.92 12.73 7.61
C GLU A 436 -8.43 12.71 9.07
N GLY A 437 -7.15 12.35 9.29
CA GLY A 437 -6.57 12.15 10.62
C GLY A 437 -7.15 10.97 11.39
N ASP A 438 -7.90 10.08 10.75
CA ASP A 438 -8.56 8.94 11.37
C ASP A 438 -7.56 7.78 11.61
N PRO A 439 -7.32 7.36 12.88
CA PRO A 439 -6.46 6.21 13.19
C PRO A 439 -6.85 4.92 12.46
N ASP A 440 -8.12 4.78 12.07
CA ASP A 440 -8.66 3.61 11.38
C ASP A 440 -8.36 3.59 9.87
N GLN A 441 -7.84 4.70 9.31
CA GLN A 441 -7.59 4.86 7.87
C GLN A 441 -6.12 5.17 7.52
N PRO A 442 -5.17 4.27 7.84
CA PRO A 442 -3.76 4.49 7.58
C PRO A 442 -3.39 4.31 6.08
N ILE A 443 -2.49 5.17 5.60
CA ILE A 443 -1.92 5.14 4.24
C ILE A 443 -0.42 5.46 4.29
N ILE A 444 0.40 4.66 3.61
CA ILE A 444 1.85 4.90 3.57
C ILE A 444 2.16 5.99 2.52
N THR A 445 2.80 7.08 2.93
CA THR A 445 3.08 8.25 2.08
C THR A 445 4.56 8.44 1.78
N GLY A 446 5.46 7.76 2.49
CA GLY A 446 6.89 7.93 2.32
C GLY A 446 7.74 6.80 2.88
N ARG A 447 9.05 6.95 2.73
CA ARG A 447 10.09 6.02 3.19
C ARG A 447 11.26 6.82 3.75
N VAL A 448 11.90 6.29 4.77
CA VAL A 448 13.07 6.92 5.38
C VAL A 448 14.16 5.88 5.61
N TYR A 449 15.41 6.32 5.47
CA TYR A 449 16.57 5.56 5.92
C TYR A 449 16.77 5.79 7.43
N ASN A 450 17.38 4.81 8.10
CA ASN A 450 17.75 4.87 9.50
C ASN A 450 19.09 4.16 9.74
N ALA A 451 19.52 4.02 11.00
CA ALA A 451 20.83 3.45 11.32
C ALA A 451 21.00 1.97 10.90
N GLU A 452 19.90 1.21 10.80
CA GLU A 452 19.91 -0.18 10.34
C GLU A 452 19.72 -0.26 8.81
N GLN A 453 18.93 0.65 8.25
CA GLN A 453 18.63 0.78 6.83
C GLN A 453 19.32 2.04 6.31
N MET A 454 20.64 1.99 6.14
CA MET A 454 21.43 3.14 5.67
C MET A 454 21.24 3.41 4.17
N PRO A 455 21.44 4.66 3.71
CA PRO A 455 21.43 4.99 2.28
C PRO A 455 22.43 4.14 1.47
N PRO A 456 22.18 3.90 0.16
CA PRO A 456 22.99 2.97 -0.64
C PRO A 456 24.44 3.40 -0.87
N ASN A 457 24.71 4.70 -0.79
CA ASN A 457 26.03 5.30 -0.94
C ASN A 457 26.46 5.93 0.39
N GLU A 458 27.75 5.90 0.69
CA GLU A 458 28.29 6.42 1.96
C GLU A 458 28.11 7.94 2.05
N LEU A 459 27.30 8.40 3.00
CA LEU A 459 27.08 9.82 3.26
C LEU A 459 27.86 10.30 4.50
N PRO A 460 28.36 11.55 4.50
CA PRO A 460 28.13 12.60 3.49
C PRO A 460 29.08 12.58 2.29
N GLY A 461 30.04 11.63 2.23
CA GLY A 461 31.09 11.60 1.20
C GLY A 461 30.57 11.52 -0.25
N SER A 462 29.44 10.85 -0.46
CA SER A 462 28.76 10.73 -1.76
C SER A 462 27.56 11.68 -1.92
N GLY A 463 27.58 12.86 -1.29
CA GLY A 463 26.45 13.81 -1.31
C GLY A 463 26.08 14.36 -2.70
N MET A 464 26.93 14.16 -3.70
CA MET A 464 26.72 14.50 -5.12
C MET A 464 26.15 13.36 -5.96
N MET A 465 25.93 12.18 -5.36
CA MET A 465 25.35 11.03 -6.04
C MET A 465 23.82 11.05 -5.93
N SER A 466 23.13 10.72 -7.02
CA SER A 466 21.69 10.50 -7.04
C SER A 466 21.33 9.26 -7.85
N GLY A 467 20.19 8.61 -7.55
CA GLY A 467 19.75 7.46 -8.34
C GLY A 467 18.90 6.44 -7.57
N MET A 468 18.76 5.26 -8.18
CA MET A 468 18.05 4.11 -7.64
C MET A 468 18.94 2.87 -7.66
N LYS A 469 18.95 2.15 -6.55
CA LYS A 469 19.67 0.88 -6.40
C LYS A 469 18.72 -0.15 -5.79
N SER A 470 18.52 -1.27 -6.47
CA SER A 470 17.72 -2.38 -5.97
C SER A 470 18.57 -3.34 -5.13
N ASN A 471 17.94 -4.40 -4.63
CA ASN A 471 18.63 -5.55 -4.05
C ASN A 471 17.95 -6.82 -4.57
N SER A 472 18.72 -7.80 -5.01
CA SER A 472 18.20 -9.11 -5.39
C SER A 472 17.35 -9.70 -4.26
N THR A 473 16.32 -10.46 -4.60
CA THR A 473 15.38 -11.04 -3.64
C THR A 473 14.87 -12.38 -4.17
N PRO A 474 14.66 -13.38 -3.30
CA PRO A 474 15.08 -13.44 -1.89
C PRO A 474 16.60 -13.67 -1.73
N GLY A 475 17.15 -13.35 -0.56
CA GLY A 475 18.51 -13.67 -0.13
C GLY A 475 19.57 -12.60 -0.41
N GLY A 476 19.24 -11.52 -1.14
CA GLY A 476 20.19 -10.46 -1.46
C GLY A 476 21.33 -10.89 -2.39
N GLY A 477 22.50 -10.26 -2.23
CA GLY A 477 23.74 -10.67 -2.90
C GLY A 477 23.99 -10.08 -4.29
N GLY A 478 23.09 -9.25 -4.81
CA GLY A 478 23.23 -8.57 -6.10
C GLY A 478 22.30 -7.37 -6.22
N TYR A 479 22.45 -6.53 -7.25
CA TYR A 479 21.63 -5.34 -7.41
C TYR A 479 21.53 -4.85 -8.86
N ASN A 480 20.47 -4.11 -9.16
CA ASN A 480 20.39 -3.29 -10.37
C ASN A 480 20.51 -1.83 -9.96
N GLU A 481 21.17 -1.00 -10.76
CA GLU A 481 21.41 0.40 -10.44
C GLU A 481 21.28 1.30 -11.67
N ILE A 482 20.64 2.45 -11.48
CA ILE A 482 20.77 3.62 -12.35
C ILE A 482 21.11 4.81 -11.46
N SER A 483 22.30 5.37 -11.63
CA SER A 483 22.79 6.48 -10.80
C SER A 483 23.59 7.50 -11.59
N ALA A 484 23.64 8.72 -11.07
CA ALA A 484 24.43 9.84 -11.57
C ALA A 484 25.36 10.36 -10.47
N ASP A 485 26.62 10.58 -10.82
CA ASP A 485 27.61 11.37 -10.07
C ASP A 485 27.66 12.76 -10.68
N ASP A 486 27.26 13.79 -9.93
CA ASP A 486 27.26 15.18 -10.37
C ASP A 486 28.56 15.93 -9.96
N THR A 487 29.64 15.20 -9.63
CA THR A 487 30.96 15.80 -9.38
C THR A 487 31.44 16.53 -10.63
N LYS A 488 31.55 17.86 -10.53
CA LYS A 488 31.99 18.71 -11.64
C LYS A 488 33.32 18.24 -12.27
N GLY A 489 33.31 18.02 -13.58
CA GLY A 489 34.47 17.55 -14.35
C GLY A 489 34.77 16.05 -14.22
N LYS A 490 33.92 15.31 -13.50
CA LYS A 490 33.96 13.85 -13.31
C LYS A 490 32.56 13.25 -13.37
N GLU A 491 31.64 13.94 -14.05
CA GLU A 491 30.24 13.56 -14.12
C GLU A 491 30.12 12.16 -14.75
N LYS A 492 29.28 11.31 -14.16
CA LYS A 492 29.17 9.92 -14.58
C LYS A 492 27.76 9.39 -14.41
N ILE A 493 27.23 8.75 -15.45
CA ILE A 493 26.04 7.91 -15.35
C ILE A 493 26.48 6.45 -15.25
N THR A 494 25.92 5.72 -14.29
CA THR A 494 26.10 4.27 -14.14
C THR A 494 24.76 3.58 -14.42
N ILE A 495 24.80 2.58 -15.30
CA ILE A 495 23.72 1.62 -15.50
C ILE A 495 24.31 0.24 -15.24
N HIS A 496 23.83 -0.44 -14.20
CA HIS A 496 24.27 -1.78 -13.81
C HIS A 496 23.08 -2.74 -13.79
N SER A 497 23.22 -3.87 -14.47
CA SER A 497 22.31 -5.02 -14.35
C SER A 497 23.05 -6.18 -13.71
N GLN A 498 22.44 -6.80 -12.69
CA GLN A 498 22.97 -7.98 -12.02
C GLN A 498 22.99 -9.22 -12.93
N HIS A 499 22.08 -9.27 -13.90
CA HIS A 499 21.90 -10.42 -14.78
C HIS A 499 21.67 -9.92 -16.22
N ASP A 500 20.49 -10.13 -16.79
CA ASP A 500 20.20 -9.74 -18.16
C ASP A 500 19.92 -8.24 -18.27
N MET A 501 20.32 -7.64 -19.39
CA MET A 501 19.90 -6.29 -19.79
C MET A 501 19.34 -6.36 -21.21
N THR A 502 18.08 -5.93 -21.38
CA THR A 502 17.42 -5.82 -22.68
C THR A 502 17.07 -4.37 -22.97
N SER A 503 17.14 -3.99 -24.24
CA SER A 503 16.75 -2.65 -24.71
C SER A 503 16.07 -2.78 -26.07
N THR A 504 14.87 -2.22 -26.17
CA THR A 504 14.06 -2.20 -27.39
C THR A 504 13.77 -0.76 -27.76
N ILE A 505 14.11 -0.37 -28.98
CA ILE A 505 13.85 0.96 -29.53
C ILE A 505 12.90 0.76 -30.72
N GLU A 506 11.70 1.30 -30.64
CA GLU A 506 10.64 1.12 -31.66
C GLU A 506 10.85 1.98 -32.91
N ASN A 507 11.73 2.98 -32.85
CA ASN A 507 12.07 3.83 -33.99
C ASN A 507 13.59 4.07 -34.05
N ASP A 508 14.05 5.29 -33.83
CA ASP A 508 15.45 5.66 -34.02
C ASP A 508 16.25 5.65 -32.71
N LEU A 509 17.47 5.09 -32.75
CA LEU A 509 18.48 5.21 -31.70
C LEU A 509 19.66 6.02 -32.22
N SER A 510 19.93 7.17 -31.61
CA SER A 510 21.12 7.99 -31.88
C SER A 510 22.08 7.94 -30.71
N MET A 511 23.35 7.62 -30.99
CA MET A 511 24.45 7.65 -30.01
C MET A 511 25.56 8.55 -30.55
N ILE A 512 25.89 9.61 -29.81
CA ILE A 512 26.88 10.62 -30.21
C ILE A 512 27.89 10.81 -29.07
N VAL A 513 29.17 10.56 -29.36
CA VAL A 513 30.29 10.88 -28.46
C VAL A 513 30.94 12.17 -28.96
N VAL A 514 30.76 13.27 -28.22
CA VAL A 514 31.27 14.60 -28.61
C VAL A 514 32.76 14.75 -28.31
N GLY A 515 33.22 14.20 -27.19
CA GLY A 515 34.62 14.17 -26.81
C GLY A 515 34.97 12.82 -26.18
N GLY A 516 36.17 12.30 -26.47
CA GLY A 516 36.65 11.04 -25.92
C GLY A 516 36.42 9.83 -26.86
N ASN A 517 36.25 8.65 -26.25
CA ASN A 517 36.25 7.36 -26.93
C ASN A 517 34.99 6.54 -26.59
N GLU A 518 34.55 5.69 -27.51
CA GLU A 518 33.61 4.60 -27.25
C GLU A 518 34.38 3.28 -27.08
N VAL A 519 34.11 2.52 -26.03
CA VAL A 519 34.71 1.20 -25.78
C VAL A 519 33.61 0.17 -25.56
N ARG A 520 33.65 -0.93 -26.32
CA ARG A 520 32.77 -2.10 -26.15
C ARG A 520 33.62 -3.34 -25.89
N THR A 521 33.37 -4.02 -24.77
CA THR A 521 34.09 -5.24 -24.39
C THR A 521 33.11 -6.37 -24.12
N ILE A 522 33.27 -7.50 -24.81
CA ILE A 522 32.55 -8.75 -24.56
C ILE A 522 33.59 -9.74 -24.03
N GLN A 523 33.59 -9.98 -22.71
CA GLN A 523 34.61 -10.84 -22.09
C GLN A 523 34.40 -12.33 -22.39
N ALA A 524 33.15 -12.75 -22.57
CA ALA A 524 32.78 -14.12 -22.90
C ALA A 524 31.52 -14.14 -23.77
N GLY A 525 31.41 -15.12 -24.66
CA GLY A 525 30.23 -15.33 -25.49
C GLY A 525 30.38 -14.79 -26.92
N THR A 526 29.26 -14.37 -27.51
CA THR A 526 29.16 -14.03 -28.93
C THR A 526 28.51 -12.67 -29.13
N GLN A 527 29.03 -11.91 -30.10
CA GLN A 527 28.39 -10.70 -30.60
C GLN A 527 27.76 -10.98 -31.97
N THR A 528 26.46 -10.74 -32.10
CA THR A 528 25.74 -10.85 -33.38
C THR A 528 25.17 -9.49 -33.77
N ILE A 529 25.46 -9.04 -34.99
CA ILE A 529 24.90 -7.81 -35.56
C ILE A 529 24.12 -8.20 -36.81
N THR A 530 22.83 -7.88 -36.83
CA THR A 530 21.95 -8.11 -37.99
C THR A 530 21.30 -6.81 -38.39
N VAL A 531 21.48 -6.40 -39.64
CA VAL A 531 20.90 -5.18 -40.21
C VAL A 531 20.14 -5.57 -41.46
N LYS A 532 18.86 -5.17 -41.54
CA LYS A 532 18.00 -5.44 -42.71
C LYS A 532 18.18 -4.41 -43.83
N GLY A 533 18.53 -3.18 -43.45
CA GLY A 533 18.89 -2.11 -44.38
C GLY A 533 20.39 -2.02 -44.57
N ASP A 534 20.87 -0.79 -44.76
CA ASP A 534 22.27 -0.52 -45.06
C ASP A 534 23.13 -0.39 -43.80
N VAL A 535 24.40 -0.76 -43.94
CA VAL A 535 25.46 -0.46 -42.96
C VAL A 535 26.47 0.44 -43.64
N SER A 536 26.73 1.60 -43.05
CA SER A 536 27.79 2.52 -43.47
C SER A 536 28.77 2.74 -42.32
N LEU A 537 30.06 2.59 -42.60
CA LEU A 537 31.15 2.93 -41.70
C LEU A 537 32.04 3.95 -42.41
N THR A 538 32.25 5.10 -41.78
CA THR A 538 33.13 6.15 -42.29
C THR A 538 34.14 6.54 -41.22
N VAL A 539 35.43 6.31 -41.49
CA VAL A 539 36.54 6.81 -40.67
C VAL A 539 37.13 8.02 -41.38
N GLN A 540 36.80 9.23 -40.90
CA GLN A 540 37.21 10.47 -41.57
C GLN A 540 38.72 10.75 -41.45
N ALA A 541 39.33 10.33 -40.34
CA ALA A 541 40.75 10.44 -40.08
C ALA A 541 41.22 9.29 -39.19
N GLY A 542 42.45 8.83 -39.40
CA GLY A 542 43.04 7.71 -38.66
C GLY A 542 42.93 6.38 -39.41
N ASN A 543 42.93 5.28 -38.66
CA ASN A 543 43.03 3.92 -39.18
C ASN A 543 41.82 3.08 -38.74
N GLU A 544 41.37 2.17 -39.60
CA GLU A 544 40.55 1.03 -39.19
C GLU A 544 41.45 -0.21 -39.05
N THR A 545 41.42 -0.88 -37.90
CA THR A 545 42.17 -2.12 -37.68
C THR A 545 41.22 -3.22 -37.25
N ARG A 546 41.32 -4.39 -37.90
CA ARG A 546 40.57 -5.60 -37.54
C ARG A 546 41.55 -6.73 -37.29
N THR A 547 41.61 -7.23 -36.07
CA THR A 547 42.48 -8.34 -35.67
C THR A 547 41.64 -9.53 -35.22
N ILE A 548 41.92 -10.70 -35.79
CA ILE A 548 41.35 -11.99 -35.36
C ILE A 548 42.52 -12.83 -34.86
N GLU A 549 42.72 -12.88 -33.54
CA GLU A 549 43.86 -13.59 -32.95
C GLU A 549 43.79 -15.10 -33.18
N SER A 550 42.57 -15.65 -33.25
CA SER A 550 42.32 -17.05 -33.60
C SER A 550 40.95 -17.21 -34.25
N GLY A 551 40.82 -18.19 -35.15
CA GLY A 551 39.58 -18.49 -35.88
C GLY A 551 39.61 -18.03 -37.33
N THR A 552 38.42 -17.79 -37.89
CA THR A 552 38.23 -17.55 -39.32
C THR A 552 37.46 -16.26 -39.57
N GLN A 553 37.90 -15.47 -40.55
CA GLN A 553 37.09 -14.42 -41.14
C GLN A 553 36.44 -14.94 -42.42
N THR A 554 35.13 -14.76 -42.57
CA THR A 554 34.40 -15.07 -43.81
C THR A 554 33.61 -13.84 -44.26
N ILE A 555 33.75 -13.47 -45.54
CA ILE A 555 32.99 -12.39 -46.17
C ILE A 555 32.27 -13.00 -47.37
N THR A 556 30.95 -12.88 -47.40
CA THR A 556 30.11 -13.35 -48.50
C THR A 556 29.28 -12.19 -49.03
N VAL A 557 29.44 -11.90 -50.32
CA VAL A 557 28.70 -10.83 -51.00
C VAL A 557 27.95 -11.46 -52.17
N LYS A 558 26.62 -11.36 -52.16
CA LYS A 558 25.76 -11.88 -53.26
C LYS A 558 25.69 -10.94 -54.46
N GLY A 559 25.95 -9.65 -54.23
CA GLY A 559 26.06 -8.63 -55.27
C GLY A 559 27.51 -8.28 -55.57
N ASN A 560 27.75 -7.02 -55.87
CA ASN A 560 29.10 -6.52 -56.18
C ASN A 560 29.90 -6.28 -54.90
N ALA A 561 31.17 -6.70 -54.90
CA ALA A 561 32.15 -6.30 -53.89
C ALA A 561 33.22 -5.42 -54.57
N SER A 562 33.41 -4.20 -54.06
CA SER A 562 34.42 -3.26 -54.57
C SER A 562 35.41 -2.90 -53.47
N LEU A 563 36.70 -2.89 -53.80
CA LEU A 563 37.75 -2.32 -52.96
C LEU A 563 38.55 -1.33 -53.80
N ILE A 564 38.53 -0.06 -53.40
CA ILE A 564 39.22 1.03 -54.10
C ILE A 564 40.28 1.61 -53.15
N VAL A 565 41.54 1.53 -53.54
CA VAL A 565 42.66 2.18 -52.85
C VAL A 565 43.10 3.36 -53.72
N GLN A 566 42.77 4.59 -53.29
CA GLN A 566 43.02 5.80 -54.09
C GLN A 566 44.48 6.25 -54.06
N SER A 567 45.20 5.93 -52.98
CA SER A 567 46.62 6.20 -52.80
C SER A 567 47.23 5.17 -51.83
N GLY A 568 48.52 4.91 -51.98
CA GLY A 568 49.23 3.90 -51.19
C GLY A 568 49.10 2.48 -51.76
N ASP A 569 49.42 1.49 -50.92
CA ASP A 569 49.56 0.09 -51.32
C ASP A 569 48.41 -0.78 -50.81
N ARG A 570 48.03 -1.79 -51.60
CA ARG A 570 47.28 -2.94 -51.11
C ARG A 570 48.23 -4.12 -50.97
N ILE A 571 48.46 -4.57 -49.74
CA ILE A 571 49.29 -5.74 -49.43
C ILE A 571 48.37 -6.91 -49.08
N VAL A 572 48.61 -8.08 -49.67
CA VAL A 572 47.90 -9.33 -49.39
C VAL A 572 48.94 -10.42 -49.14
N ASP A 573 49.26 -10.66 -47.88
CA ASP A 573 50.19 -11.69 -47.45
C ASP A 573 49.44 -12.95 -47.02
N VAL A 574 49.68 -14.06 -47.70
CA VAL A 574 49.05 -15.36 -47.41
C VAL A 574 50.15 -16.41 -47.24
N THR A 575 50.25 -16.99 -46.05
CA THR A 575 51.21 -18.06 -45.75
C THR A 575 50.76 -19.43 -46.25
N GLY A 576 49.45 -19.61 -46.39
CA GLY A 576 48.82 -20.79 -47.00
C GLY A 576 48.54 -20.60 -48.49
N ASN A 577 47.43 -21.18 -48.96
CA ASN A 577 47.03 -21.09 -50.37
C ASN A 577 46.29 -19.79 -50.67
N TYR A 578 46.65 -19.12 -51.76
CA TYR A 578 45.86 -18.05 -52.37
C TYR A 578 45.15 -18.57 -53.63
N LYS A 579 43.82 -18.45 -53.68
CA LYS A 579 43.00 -18.90 -54.81
C LYS A 579 42.21 -17.73 -55.39
N CYS A 580 42.27 -17.54 -56.71
CA CYS A 580 41.45 -16.58 -57.44
C CYS A 580 40.79 -17.31 -58.61
N ASP A 581 39.51 -17.63 -58.46
CA ASP A 581 38.69 -18.22 -59.51
C ASP A 581 37.70 -17.19 -60.04
N THR A 582 37.69 -16.98 -61.35
CA THR A 582 36.72 -16.10 -62.03
C THR A 582 36.13 -16.83 -63.21
N THR A 583 34.83 -16.67 -63.47
CA THR A 583 34.17 -17.33 -64.62
C THR A 583 34.53 -16.69 -65.96
N ASN A 584 34.82 -15.38 -65.97
CA ASN A 584 34.98 -14.60 -67.19
C ASN A 584 36.43 -14.17 -67.40
N GLU A 585 36.94 -13.25 -66.58
CA GLU A 585 38.25 -12.63 -66.79
C GLU A 585 38.90 -12.23 -65.46
N ILE A 586 40.23 -12.36 -65.41
CA ILE A 586 41.10 -11.68 -64.44
C ILE A 586 41.85 -10.58 -65.22
N ASN A 587 41.50 -9.32 -64.97
CA ASN A 587 42.18 -8.18 -65.59
C ASN A 587 43.24 -7.61 -64.64
N LEU A 588 44.52 -7.74 -65.00
CA LEU A 588 45.65 -7.15 -64.29
C LEU A 588 46.30 -6.11 -65.18
N GLN A 589 46.29 -4.86 -64.73
CA GLN A 589 46.91 -3.74 -65.43
C GLN A 589 47.84 -2.98 -64.48
N ALA A 590 49.07 -2.75 -64.92
CA ALA A 590 50.00 -1.85 -64.25
C ALA A 590 50.71 -1.00 -65.30
N PRO A 591 50.87 0.32 -65.08
CA PRO A 591 51.53 1.19 -66.05
C PRO A 591 53.04 0.88 -66.18
N SER A 592 53.63 0.25 -65.17
CA SER A 592 55.08 0.01 -65.13
C SER A 592 55.45 -1.47 -65.26
N LYS A 593 54.83 -2.36 -64.45
CA LYS A 593 55.27 -3.76 -64.35
C LYS A 593 54.21 -4.67 -63.74
N ILE A 594 54.06 -5.87 -64.31
CA ILE A 594 53.39 -7.00 -63.65
C ILE A 594 54.42 -8.13 -63.53
N LYS A 595 54.61 -8.67 -62.32
CA LYS A 595 55.58 -9.74 -62.06
C LYS A 595 54.95 -10.89 -61.28
N LEU A 596 55.03 -12.09 -61.83
CA LEU A 596 54.68 -13.35 -61.17
C LEU A 596 55.97 -14.10 -60.86
N THR A 597 56.19 -14.53 -59.62
CA THR A 597 57.43 -15.21 -59.22
C THR A 597 57.10 -16.53 -58.52
N CYS A 598 57.81 -17.60 -58.86
CA CYS A 598 57.70 -18.91 -58.22
C CYS A 598 59.10 -19.48 -58.03
N VAL A 599 59.62 -19.43 -56.80
CA VAL A 599 60.91 -19.98 -56.32
C VAL A 599 61.97 -20.14 -57.43
N GLY A 600 62.57 -19.01 -57.85
CA GLY A 600 63.60 -18.95 -58.89
C GLY A 600 63.09 -18.69 -60.31
N SER A 601 61.85 -19.03 -60.63
CA SER A 601 61.22 -18.72 -61.92
C SER A 601 60.35 -17.45 -61.84
N SER A 602 60.16 -16.75 -62.97
CA SER A 602 59.27 -15.59 -63.03
C SER A 602 58.70 -15.30 -64.41
N ILE A 603 57.53 -14.66 -64.45
CA ILE A 603 56.97 -14.00 -65.63
C ILE A 603 56.92 -12.51 -65.33
N THR A 604 57.56 -11.68 -66.14
CA THR A 604 57.58 -10.22 -66.00
C THR A 604 57.04 -9.57 -67.27
N MET A 605 56.00 -8.74 -67.14
CA MET A 605 55.45 -7.92 -68.21
C MET A 605 55.77 -6.45 -67.94
N GLU A 606 56.37 -5.79 -68.92
CA GLU A 606 56.72 -4.37 -68.97
C GLU A 606 56.14 -3.79 -70.29
N PRO A 607 55.91 -2.47 -70.43
CA PRO A 607 55.17 -1.89 -71.56
C PRO A 607 55.63 -2.34 -72.96
N ASP A 608 56.92 -2.59 -73.16
CA ASP A 608 57.50 -3.00 -74.44
C ASP A 608 58.11 -4.42 -74.43
N LYS A 609 57.93 -5.18 -73.34
CA LYS A 609 58.66 -6.44 -73.14
C LYS A 609 57.94 -7.43 -72.22
N ILE A 610 57.89 -8.70 -72.62
CA ILE A 610 57.48 -9.81 -71.75
C ILE A 610 58.65 -10.77 -71.57
N THR A 611 58.99 -11.14 -70.33
CA THR A 611 60.11 -12.03 -70.01
C THR A 611 59.64 -13.20 -69.16
N LEU A 612 59.89 -14.42 -69.62
CA LEU A 612 59.72 -15.66 -68.85
C LEU A 612 61.11 -16.17 -68.48
N THR A 613 61.40 -16.28 -67.20
CA THR A 613 62.70 -16.75 -66.68
C THR A 613 62.51 -18.04 -65.90
N ALA A 614 63.28 -19.07 -66.22
CA ALA A 614 63.37 -20.31 -65.47
C ALA A 614 64.51 -20.26 -64.43
N GLY A 615 64.38 -21.02 -63.35
CA GLY A 615 65.26 -20.90 -62.17
C GLY A 615 66.76 -21.13 -62.39
N SER A 616 67.16 -21.84 -63.44
CA SER A 616 68.56 -22.12 -63.79
C SER A 616 69.16 -21.14 -64.82
N GLY A 617 68.48 -20.05 -65.17
CA GLY A 617 69.01 -18.95 -65.99
C GLY A 617 68.51 -18.89 -67.44
N ALA A 618 67.67 -19.83 -67.88
CA ALA A 618 67.03 -19.75 -69.20
C ALA A 618 65.95 -18.65 -69.24
N SER A 619 65.93 -17.81 -70.28
CA SER A 619 64.93 -16.75 -70.44
C SER A 619 64.35 -16.68 -71.86
N LEU A 620 63.04 -16.51 -71.97
CA LEU A 620 62.35 -16.12 -73.19
C LEU A 620 61.93 -14.66 -73.05
N THR A 621 62.36 -13.80 -73.98
CA THR A 621 62.00 -12.38 -74.01
C THR A 621 61.27 -12.06 -75.32
N LEU A 622 60.03 -11.58 -75.21
CA LEU A 622 59.26 -11.03 -76.32
C LEU A 622 59.39 -9.50 -76.28
N ASP A 623 59.83 -8.88 -77.38
CA ASP A 623 59.87 -7.43 -77.53
C ASP A 623 58.65 -6.91 -78.31
N LYS A 624 58.55 -5.59 -78.47
CA LYS A 624 57.44 -4.92 -79.15
C LYS A 624 57.15 -5.37 -80.60
N ASN A 625 58.07 -6.10 -81.24
CA ASN A 625 57.93 -6.56 -82.63
C ASN A 625 57.73 -8.08 -82.76
N ALA A 626 57.55 -8.81 -81.65
CA ALA A 626 57.36 -10.25 -81.70
C ALA A 626 56.02 -10.63 -82.36
N ASN A 627 56.02 -11.56 -83.32
CA ASN A 627 54.79 -12.15 -83.86
C ASN A 627 54.85 -13.69 -83.85
N MET A 628 53.97 -14.33 -83.08
CA MET A 628 53.76 -15.79 -83.08
C MET A 628 52.27 -16.10 -82.89
N GLY A 629 51.60 -16.52 -83.97
CA GLY A 629 50.22 -17.00 -83.96
C GLY A 629 50.11 -18.49 -84.30
N SER A 630 49.04 -19.16 -83.84
CA SER A 630 48.85 -20.58 -84.16
C SER A 630 47.41 -21.10 -84.14
N PHE A 631 46.99 -21.75 -85.24
CA PHE A 631 46.51 -23.14 -85.43
C PHE A 631 45.86 -23.25 -86.83
N SER A 632 46.06 -24.32 -87.63
CA SER A 632 46.36 -25.74 -87.32
C SER A 632 47.81 -26.23 -87.56
N GLY A 633 48.45 -26.82 -86.52
CA GLY A 633 49.65 -27.68 -86.61
C GLY A 633 50.99 -27.16 -86.07
N SER A 634 51.08 -26.64 -84.84
CA SER A 634 52.31 -26.02 -84.29
C SER A 634 53.44 -27.02 -83.94
N HIS A 635 54.72 -26.69 -84.20
CA HIS A 635 55.90 -27.24 -83.46
C HIS A 635 57.13 -26.31 -83.33
N VAL A 636 57.98 -26.69 -82.35
CA VAL A 636 58.95 -25.97 -81.50
C VAL A 636 60.38 -26.53 -81.65
N LEU A 637 61.41 -25.72 -81.35
CA LEU A 637 62.83 -26.12 -81.38
C LEU A 637 63.33 -26.76 -80.06
N LEU A 638 64.32 -27.65 -80.22
CA LEU A 638 64.70 -28.79 -79.37
C LEU A 638 66.02 -28.53 -78.61
N ASP A 639 66.45 -29.47 -77.74
CA ASP A 639 67.70 -29.50 -76.92
C ASP A 639 68.49 -30.81 -77.20
N GLY A 640 69.80 -30.97 -77.03
CA GLY A 640 70.89 -29.98 -76.95
C GLY A 640 72.05 -30.36 -77.87
N ASN A 641 72.01 -30.22 -79.18
CA ASN A 641 70.84 -30.39 -80.04
C ASN A 641 69.78 -29.26 -80.06
N ALA A 642 70.17 -27.99 -79.86
CA ALA A 642 69.33 -26.79 -80.06
C ALA A 642 70.05 -25.66 -80.83
N THR A 643 69.46 -25.02 -81.86
CA THR A 643 69.77 -23.63 -82.28
C THR A 643 68.68 -23.00 -83.17
N MET A 644 68.41 -21.69 -82.99
CA MET A 644 67.49 -20.91 -83.85
C MET A 644 67.94 -19.45 -84.00
N SER A 645 67.88 -18.85 -85.20
CA SER A 645 68.41 -17.49 -85.46
C SER A 645 67.74 -16.77 -86.65
N SER A 646 67.59 -15.41 -86.63
CA SER A 646 67.69 -14.56 -87.85
C SER A 646 67.60 -13.03 -87.65
N ARG A 647 68.44 -12.24 -88.37
CA ARG A 647 68.23 -10.85 -88.86
C ARG A 647 68.77 -10.69 -90.30
N GLY A 648 68.62 -11.76 -91.06
CA GLY A 648 68.64 -11.75 -92.52
C GLY A 648 67.27 -12.17 -93.02
N LYS A 649 67.12 -12.33 -94.34
CA LYS A 649 65.86 -12.81 -94.91
C LYS A 649 65.48 -14.15 -94.27
N SER A 650 64.25 -14.21 -93.79
CA SER A 650 63.55 -15.40 -93.32
C SER A 650 62.32 -15.55 -94.19
N GLU A 651 62.00 -16.77 -94.61
CA GLU A 651 60.76 -17.01 -95.33
C GLU A 651 60.22 -18.39 -94.98
N LEU A 652 58.88 -18.48 -94.86
CA LEU A 652 58.14 -19.74 -94.76
C LEU A 652 58.38 -20.51 -96.06
N VAL A 653 57.80 -21.67 -96.16
CA VAL A 653 56.68 -21.92 -97.07
C VAL A 653 56.45 -23.41 -96.97
N ALA A 654 55.18 -23.77 -97.09
CA ALA A 654 54.68 -25.12 -97.02
C ALA A 654 53.97 -25.41 -98.36
N PRO A 655 52.97 -26.28 -98.39
CA PRO A 655 52.80 -27.29 -99.45
C PRO A 655 53.99 -28.18 -99.87
N GLN A 656 55.22 -27.94 -99.37
CA GLN A 656 56.20 -28.99 -99.10
C GLN A 656 57.28 -28.51 -98.07
N SER A 657 58.01 -29.45 -97.45
CA SER A 657 58.88 -29.29 -96.26
C SER A 657 60.18 -30.16 -96.25
N THR A 658 61.25 -29.68 -95.59
CA THR A 658 62.63 -30.20 -95.78
C THR A 658 63.40 -30.47 -94.48
N LEU A 659 64.04 -31.65 -94.38
CA LEU A 659 64.66 -32.24 -93.18
C LEU A 659 66.16 -32.53 -93.35
N THR A 660 66.93 -32.52 -92.24
CA THR A 660 68.38 -32.79 -92.28
C THR A 660 68.93 -33.39 -90.99
N GLY A 661 69.73 -34.47 -91.09
CA GLY A 661 70.49 -35.03 -89.96
C GLY A 661 71.48 -36.15 -90.33
N GLY A 662 72.75 -36.06 -89.89
CA GLY A 662 73.73 -37.18 -89.95
C GLY A 662 74.43 -37.42 -91.29
N GLY A 663 74.45 -36.40 -92.16
CA GLY A 663 74.94 -36.44 -93.54
C GLY A 663 73.89 -35.88 -94.49
N SER A 664 72.61 -36.06 -94.18
CA SER A 664 71.54 -36.14 -95.18
C SER A 664 70.64 -34.90 -95.29
N THR A 665 70.30 -34.37 -96.49
CA THR A 665 69.29 -33.30 -96.78
C THR A 665 67.90 -33.85 -97.14
N VAL A 666 66.77 -33.13 -97.35
CA VAL A 666 65.51 -33.67 -98.00
C VAL A 666 64.69 -32.51 -98.57
N VAL A 667 64.55 -32.32 -99.89
CA VAL A 667 63.97 -31.09 -100.49
C VAL A 667 62.52 -31.25 -100.86
N ALA A 668 61.67 -30.26 -100.58
CA ALA A 668 60.28 -30.41 -100.96
C ALA A 668 59.57 -29.13 -101.53
N ASP A 669 58.84 -29.24 -102.69
CA ASP A 669 57.86 -28.31 -103.36
C ASP A 669 56.42 -28.81 -103.88
N ALA A 670 56.10 -28.81 -105.18
CA ALA A 670 54.89 -29.40 -105.79
C ALA A 670 55.17 -30.21 -107.09
N SER A 671 56.45 -30.44 -107.42
CA SER A 671 56.98 -31.13 -108.62
C SER A 671 57.67 -32.46 -108.30
N GLY A 672 58.21 -32.62 -107.09
CA GLY A 672 58.91 -33.81 -106.64
C GLY A 672 60.05 -33.49 -105.68
N VAL A 673 60.19 -34.32 -104.66
CA VAL A 673 61.22 -34.23 -103.61
C VAL A 673 62.60 -34.56 -104.34
N ALA A 674 63.82 -34.09 -104.00
CA ALA A 674 65.12 -34.45 -104.71
C ALA A 674 66.42 -34.63 -103.86
N VAL A 675 67.26 -35.71 -104.12
CA VAL A 675 68.11 -36.41 -103.08
C VAL A 675 69.51 -36.99 -103.30
N ASN A 676 70.35 -37.12 -102.23
CA ASN A 676 71.77 -37.38 -102.35
C ASN A 676 72.77 -37.67 -101.16
N GLY A 677 73.33 -38.91 -101.08
CA GLY A 677 74.61 -39.30 -100.39
C GLY A 677 74.63 -40.67 -99.65
N LYS A 678 75.80 -41.18 -99.17
CA LYS A 678 76.03 -42.63 -98.83
C LYS A 678 74.91 -43.27 -97.99
N PHE A 679 74.55 -42.52 -96.95
CA PHE A 679 73.35 -42.64 -96.12
C PHE A 679 72.63 -41.29 -95.98
N ILE A 680 72.99 -40.34 -96.85
CA ILE A 680 72.05 -39.33 -97.30
C ILE A 680 71.11 -40.01 -98.28
N ASN A 681 70.25 -40.84 -97.71
CA ASN A 681 68.90 -40.72 -98.20
C ASN A 681 68.46 -39.34 -97.78
N LEU A 682 68.80 -38.37 -98.61
CA LEU A 682 67.88 -37.33 -98.75
C LEU A 682 66.49 -37.98 -99.11
N ASN A 683 66.41 -39.11 -99.81
CA ASN A 683 65.30 -39.58 -100.69
C ASN A 683 64.10 -38.68 -100.93
N CYS A 684 64.21 -38.02 -102.09
CA CYS A 684 63.55 -36.83 -102.57
C CYS A 684 63.31 -35.79 -101.43
#